data_AF-A0A060WNJ4-F1
#
_entry.id   AF-A0A060WNJ4-F1
#
_cell.length_a   1.000
_cell.length_b   1.000
_cell.length_c   1.000
_cell.angle_alpha   90.00
_cell.angle_beta   90.00
_cell.angle_gamma   90.00
#
_symmetry.space_group_name_H-M   'P 1'
#
loop_
_entity.id
_entity.type
_entity.pdbx_description
1 polymer ?
#
loop_
_entity_poly.entity_id
_entity_poly.type
_entity_poly.pdbx_seq_one_letter_code
_entity_poly.pdbx_strand_id
1 'polypeptide(L)'
;MEPEEEDRTTEYSPPPSRLACREPIRALRPAKDFHLNGSMVTSTKADSLQDESPTSPQGSQSPIKCFSPPHQPSPPTVPANPGSTLPRLRRAPSLSRTRLSLSHSSDEMSPGIPSQKRDLTEQPELRPFSKPELALTQSFKLLNSDDWEKKIEGLTFLRGLTQYHSDILLNRLHDVCLALIQEVRNLRSGVSRVAVGVMGELYTALQKGMDQELEGTAKALLQKAGESNAFIRQDVDAALDSMVQHCTPTRSLNALLTSGLSHLNSVVRKCAGHHMANLMENIGAARLLSGGKDLTDRILPAVTKLAQDSSQEARYQGRRMLLFLSLHSDFDKMLEKYIPAKDLAPIRDTVFTLKTKGLGEMPQDTPSARGRRSHPGSGTVRASSLNREPLKVVNRQSGQYNGRPQAHSIADKIEYIKQLTALLGSKDFRERIKGIDQLMVDCEHNPNMVISSIFPVFDAFKARLQESNSKVNLYALESLQKIVTLMKDNLAQVIYILVPAIVDNHLNSKNNAIYTAAIGAIHTLIQNLDNALLLQPFCTKAQFLSGKAKVDLIEKVADLVIELYPRKPQVVEQKALPLLWHLLGTSSHSGTVHGRGGSVRGATSNLCQALYTHMGPGLAEFAASQSANEVHAWMAARVKVHDLIPPPEL
;
A
#
# COMPACT_ATOMS: atom_id res chain seq x y z
N MET A 1 39.59 52.35 -21.11
CA MET A 1 39.46 53.02 -22.41
C MET A 1 38.51 52.17 -23.23
N GLU A 2 37.42 52.81 -23.64
CA GLU A 2 36.42 52.44 -24.66
C GLU A 2 37.06 52.36 -26.08
N PRO A 3 36.33 52.11 -27.20
CA PRO A 3 34.86 52.27 -27.50
C PRO A 3 34.21 51.06 -28.26
N GLU A 4 32.96 51.02 -28.78
CA GLU A 4 31.74 51.91 -28.80
C GLU A 4 30.45 51.11 -29.19
N GLU A 5 29.27 51.74 -28.95
CA GLU A 5 27.93 51.76 -29.62
C GLU A 5 27.45 50.63 -30.58
N GLU A 6 26.18 50.16 -30.62
CA GLU A 6 24.79 50.73 -30.60
C GLU A 6 24.19 51.02 -32.01
N ASP A 7 23.01 50.42 -32.34
CA ASP A 7 21.75 51.08 -32.79
C ASP A 7 20.67 50.07 -33.28
N ARG A 8 19.51 50.55 -33.76
CA ARG A 8 18.16 49.97 -33.55
C ARG A 8 17.37 49.47 -34.76
N THR A 9 16.29 48.79 -34.39
CA THR A 9 15.09 48.37 -35.12
C THR A 9 14.39 49.40 -36.01
N THR A 10 13.70 48.89 -37.04
CA THR A 10 12.37 49.42 -37.44
C THR A 10 11.44 48.29 -37.94
N GLU A 11 10.32 48.59 -38.60
CA GLU A 11 9.05 47.85 -38.47
C GLU A 11 8.34 47.50 -39.80
N TYR A 12 7.38 46.56 -39.78
CA TYR A 12 6.26 46.51 -40.73
C TYR A 12 4.98 45.86 -40.13
N SER A 13 3.82 46.47 -40.40
CA SER A 13 2.50 46.11 -39.85
C SER A 13 1.52 45.55 -40.91
N PRO A 14 0.50 44.74 -40.54
CA PRO A 14 -0.58 44.31 -41.43
C PRO A 14 -1.92 45.08 -41.23
N PRO A 15 -2.81 45.16 -42.26
CA PRO A 15 -4.10 45.84 -42.20
C PRO A 15 -5.30 44.93 -41.79
N PRO A 16 -6.54 45.48 -41.59
CA PRO A 16 -7.51 44.91 -40.63
C PRO A 16 -8.78 44.24 -41.21
N SER A 17 -9.65 43.79 -40.30
CA SER A 17 -10.87 43.00 -40.48
C SER A 17 -12.19 43.77 -40.23
N ARG A 18 -13.35 43.20 -40.63
CA ARG A 18 -14.78 43.41 -40.20
C ARG A 18 -15.65 42.37 -40.98
N LEU A 19 -16.84 41.87 -40.58
CA LEU A 19 -17.79 42.16 -39.47
C LEU A 19 -18.79 40.97 -39.26
N ALA A 20 -19.28 40.79 -38.01
CA ALA A 20 -20.60 40.23 -37.56
C ALA A 20 -21.05 38.80 -38.01
N CYS A 21 -21.63 37.92 -37.17
CA CYS A 21 -22.66 38.12 -36.13
C CYS A 21 -22.58 37.11 -34.96
N ARG A 22 -23.11 37.52 -33.79
CA ARG A 22 -23.35 36.75 -32.55
C ARG A 22 -24.58 37.41 -31.89
N GLU A 23 -25.52 36.74 -31.21
CA GLU A 23 -25.51 36.20 -29.83
C GLU A 23 -26.97 35.79 -29.46
N PRO A 24 -27.39 35.33 -28.24
CA PRO A 24 -26.77 35.52 -26.91
C PRO A 24 -26.57 34.26 -26.03
N ILE A 25 -25.83 34.52 -24.96
CA ILE A 25 -25.36 33.62 -23.90
C ILE A 25 -26.16 33.86 -22.61
N ARG A 26 -26.16 32.92 -21.65
CA ARG A 26 -26.30 33.31 -20.23
C ARG A 26 -25.33 32.59 -19.30
N ALA A 27 -24.38 33.36 -18.80
CA ALA A 27 -23.61 33.11 -17.58
C ALA A 27 -23.69 34.39 -16.74
N LEU A 28 -23.68 34.29 -15.40
CA LEU A 28 -23.69 35.46 -14.53
C LEU A 28 -22.52 35.42 -13.53
N ARG A 29 -21.91 36.60 -13.34
CA ARG A 29 -20.72 36.86 -12.53
C ARG A 29 -21.10 37.26 -11.09
N PRO A 30 -20.13 37.23 -10.15
CA PRO A 30 -20.25 37.90 -8.85
C PRO A 30 -19.80 39.38 -8.91
N ALA A 31 -20.25 40.18 -7.92
CA ALA A 31 -19.72 41.51 -7.59
C ALA A 31 -19.94 41.83 -6.08
N LYS A 32 -19.38 42.93 -5.58
CA LYS A 32 -18.96 43.18 -4.18
C LYS A 32 -19.63 44.40 -3.51
N ASP A 33 -19.59 44.41 -2.16
CA ASP A 33 -19.44 45.51 -1.17
C ASP A 33 -20.25 46.84 -1.38
N PHE A 34 -21.05 47.40 -0.45
CA PHE A 34 -20.62 48.04 0.83
C PHE A 34 -21.78 48.67 1.68
N HIS A 35 -21.55 48.74 3.02
CA HIS A 35 -21.91 49.78 4.02
C HIS A 35 -23.35 50.11 4.56
N LEU A 36 -23.46 49.92 5.90
CA LEU A 36 -23.86 50.85 7.00
C LEU A 36 -25.32 51.08 7.49
N ASN A 37 -25.50 50.69 8.77
CA ASN A 37 -26.22 51.33 9.90
C ASN A 37 -27.74 51.65 9.90
N GLY A 38 -28.41 51.19 10.97
CA GLY A 38 -29.17 52.10 11.86
C GLY A 38 -30.52 51.63 12.45
N SER A 39 -30.53 51.24 13.74
CA SER A 39 -31.70 51.28 14.68
C SER A 39 -32.98 50.48 14.35
N MET A 40 -33.90 50.14 15.27
CA MET A 40 -33.97 50.27 16.74
C MET A 40 -34.82 49.15 17.40
N VAL A 41 -34.61 48.97 18.70
CA VAL A 41 -35.31 48.11 19.69
C VAL A 41 -36.82 48.49 19.81
N THR A 42 -37.81 47.60 20.01
CA THR A 42 -38.36 47.13 21.33
C THR A 42 -39.61 46.22 21.10
N SER A 43 -39.84 45.16 21.90
CA SER A 43 -40.87 45.00 22.98
C SER A 43 -42.34 45.20 22.53
N THR A 44 -43.39 44.45 22.96
CA THR A 44 -43.71 43.91 24.31
C THR A 44 -44.79 42.78 24.29
N LYS A 45 -45.04 42.16 25.45
CA LYS A 45 -45.88 40.98 25.80
C LYS A 45 -47.43 41.08 25.66
N ALA A 46 -48.08 39.90 25.74
CA ALA A 46 -49.34 39.56 26.46
C ALA A 46 -50.71 40.03 25.84
N ASP A 47 -51.89 39.41 26.10
CA ASP A 47 -52.28 38.28 26.99
C ASP A 47 -53.61 37.57 26.56
N SER A 48 -53.83 36.33 27.05
CA SER A 48 -55.09 35.68 27.52
C SER A 48 -56.41 35.48 26.71
N LEU A 49 -56.87 34.20 26.70
CA LEU A 49 -58.27 33.66 26.93
C LEU A 49 -59.40 34.00 25.91
N GLN A 50 -60.47 33.21 25.61
CA GLN A 50 -61.16 31.97 26.07
C GLN A 50 -61.91 31.38 24.82
N ASP A 51 -61.93 30.08 24.49
CA ASP A 51 -62.79 28.96 24.98
C ASP A 51 -63.99 28.60 24.03
N GLU A 52 -64.59 27.41 24.23
CA GLU A 52 -65.66 26.70 23.48
C GLU A 52 -65.25 25.76 22.30
N SER A 53 -65.83 24.55 22.36
CA SER A 53 -65.69 23.41 21.43
C SER A 53 -67.12 22.88 21.08
N PRO A 54 -67.37 21.67 20.51
CA PRO A 54 -66.53 20.73 19.75
C PRO A 54 -67.18 20.24 18.42
N THR A 55 -66.39 19.90 17.40
CA THR A 55 -66.68 18.74 16.52
C THR A 55 -65.46 18.33 15.67
N SER A 56 -65.34 17.03 15.38
CA SER A 56 -64.27 16.39 14.60
C SER A 56 -64.84 15.12 13.93
N PRO A 57 -64.15 14.38 13.04
CA PRO A 57 -62.87 14.66 12.34
C PRO A 57 -62.93 14.43 10.80
N GLN A 58 -61.94 14.94 10.05
CA GLN A 58 -61.16 14.10 9.09
C GLN A 58 -59.93 14.84 8.52
N GLY A 59 -58.84 14.10 8.35
CA GLY A 59 -57.49 14.65 8.24
C GLY A 59 -57.05 15.22 6.88
N SER A 60 -56.03 16.07 6.95
CA SER A 60 -55.02 16.25 5.92
C SER A 60 -53.75 16.88 6.53
N GLN A 61 -52.58 16.25 6.36
CA GLN A 61 -51.28 16.89 6.62
C GLN A 61 -50.23 16.44 5.59
N SER A 62 -49.24 17.31 5.42
CA SER A 62 -48.37 17.45 4.25
C SER A 62 -46.99 16.80 4.43
N PRO A 63 -46.24 16.56 3.33
CA PRO A 63 -44.96 15.84 3.38
C PRO A 63 -43.75 16.75 3.61
N ILE A 64 -42.81 16.30 4.46
CA ILE A 64 -41.47 16.88 4.61
C ILE A 64 -40.45 15.98 3.89
N LYS A 65 -39.61 16.57 3.03
CA LYS A 65 -38.54 15.86 2.30
C LYS A 65 -37.20 16.00 3.03
N CYS A 66 -36.53 14.88 3.30
CA CYS A 66 -35.10 14.83 3.59
C CYS A 66 -34.33 14.33 2.36
N PHE A 67 -33.13 14.89 2.12
CA PHE A 67 -32.30 14.58 0.97
C PHE A 67 -31.25 13.51 1.31
N SER A 68 -31.07 12.53 0.40
CA SER A 68 -29.96 11.57 0.40
C SER A 68 -29.27 11.56 -0.98
N PRO A 69 -27.95 11.33 -1.08
CA PRO A 69 -27.24 11.31 -2.37
C PRO A 69 -27.60 10.08 -3.23
N PRO A 70 -27.51 10.16 -4.57
CA PRO A 70 -27.99 9.11 -5.47
C PRO A 70 -27.01 7.94 -5.65
N HIS A 71 -27.55 6.72 -5.70
CA HIS A 71 -26.84 5.52 -6.16
C HIS A 71 -26.73 5.48 -7.69
N GLN A 72 -25.59 5.01 -8.22
CA GLN A 72 -25.46 4.68 -9.64
C GLN A 72 -26.12 3.32 -9.96
N PRO A 73 -26.72 3.15 -11.15
CA PRO A 73 -27.36 1.90 -11.56
C PRO A 73 -26.35 0.87 -12.09
N SER A 74 -26.64 -0.41 -11.81
CA SER A 74 -25.90 -1.57 -12.37
C SER A 74 -26.28 -1.85 -13.84
N PRO A 75 -25.38 -2.42 -14.65
CA PRO A 75 -25.67 -2.80 -16.04
C PRO A 75 -26.61 -4.02 -16.14
N PRO A 76 -27.34 -4.19 -17.27
CA PRO A 76 -28.36 -5.22 -17.41
C PRO A 76 -27.81 -6.62 -17.69
N THR A 77 -28.50 -7.63 -17.16
CA THR A 77 -28.22 -9.06 -17.36
C THR A 77 -28.74 -9.54 -18.72
N VAL A 78 -27.89 -10.21 -19.51
CA VAL A 78 -28.28 -10.88 -20.76
C VAL A 78 -28.68 -12.35 -20.48
N PRO A 79 -29.72 -12.91 -21.11
CA PRO A 79 -30.13 -14.30 -20.88
C PRO A 79 -29.15 -15.32 -21.51
N ALA A 80 -28.99 -16.47 -20.86
CA ALA A 80 -28.22 -17.60 -21.40
C ALA A 80 -29.12 -18.57 -22.19
N ASN A 81 -28.61 -19.11 -23.30
CA ASN A 81 -29.24 -20.21 -24.04
C ASN A 81 -28.54 -21.56 -23.71
N PRO A 82 -29.24 -22.71 -23.77
CA PRO A 82 -28.75 -23.98 -23.24
C PRO A 82 -28.00 -24.85 -24.28
N GLY A 83 -27.04 -25.67 -23.84
CA GLY A 83 -26.35 -26.64 -24.72
C GLY A 83 -25.42 -27.64 -24.03
N SER A 84 -25.72 -28.94 -24.23
CA SER A 84 -24.92 -30.14 -23.93
C SER A 84 -24.30 -30.34 -22.53
N THR A 85 -24.97 -31.16 -21.73
CA THR A 85 -24.41 -31.97 -20.65
C THR A 85 -23.55 -33.13 -21.18
N LEU A 86 -22.49 -33.51 -20.46
CA LEU A 86 -22.08 -34.92 -20.19
C LEU A 86 -20.94 -34.92 -19.13
N PRO A 87 -20.86 -35.91 -18.20
CA PRO A 87 -20.05 -35.79 -16.98
C PRO A 87 -18.65 -36.40 -17.10
N ARG A 88 -17.64 -35.74 -16.49
CA ARG A 88 -16.30 -36.32 -16.31
C ARG A 88 -16.12 -36.89 -14.90
N LEU A 89 -15.84 -38.19 -14.82
CA LEU A 89 -15.79 -38.98 -13.59
C LEU A 89 -14.73 -38.51 -12.58
N ARG A 90 -15.07 -38.64 -11.29
CA ARG A 90 -14.13 -38.48 -10.16
C ARG A 90 -13.01 -39.53 -10.25
N ARG A 91 -11.79 -39.15 -9.86
CA ARG A 91 -10.73 -40.11 -9.50
C ARG A 91 -10.15 -39.76 -8.12
N ALA A 92 -10.29 -40.69 -7.19
CA ALA A 92 -9.64 -40.64 -5.88
C ALA A 92 -8.21 -41.23 -5.97
N PRO A 93 -7.32 -40.99 -4.99
CA PRO A 93 -5.93 -41.39 -5.05
C PRO A 93 -5.66 -42.73 -4.36
N SER A 94 -4.65 -43.47 -4.83
CA SER A 94 -3.96 -44.49 -4.03
C SER A 94 -2.55 -44.77 -4.56
N LEU A 95 -1.63 -45.02 -3.63
CA LEU A 95 -0.25 -45.42 -3.88
C LEU A 95 -0.18 -46.92 -4.18
N SER A 96 0.75 -47.35 -5.03
CA SER A 96 1.39 -48.66 -4.91
C SER A 96 2.74 -48.71 -5.62
N ARG A 97 3.68 -49.39 -4.98
CA ARG A 97 5.09 -49.55 -5.35
C ARG A 97 5.24 -50.76 -6.29
N THR A 98 5.93 -50.60 -7.42
CA THR A 98 6.66 -51.71 -8.04
C THR A 98 7.99 -51.23 -8.64
N ARG A 99 9.05 -52.01 -8.39
CA ARG A 99 10.43 -51.78 -8.86
C ARG A 99 10.70 -52.73 -10.03
N LEU A 100 11.32 -52.24 -11.10
CA LEU A 100 12.17 -53.05 -11.97
C LEU A 100 13.48 -52.31 -12.22
N SER A 101 14.55 -53.09 -12.41
CA SER A 101 15.95 -52.65 -12.44
C SER A 101 16.66 -53.22 -13.68
N LEU A 102 17.97 -52.92 -13.81
CA LEU A 102 18.95 -53.39 -14.80
C LEU A 102 18.92 -52.60 -16.14
N SER A 103 20.06 -52.21 -16.73
CA SER A 103 21.47 -52.43 -16.31
C SER A 103 22.48 -51.55 -17.08
N HIS A 104 23.48 -51.01 -16.35
CA HIS A 104 24.93 -50.84 -16.68
C HIS A 104 25.37 -50.23 -18.04
N SER A 105 26.45 -49.45 -18.19
CA SER A 105 27.57 -48.98 -17.33
C SER A 105 28.26 -47.77 -18.04
N SER A 106 29.32 -47.05 -17.60
CA SER A 106 30.14 -47.00 -16.36
C SER A 106 30.86 -45.63 -16.24
N ASP A 107 31.47 -45.39 -15.07
CA ASP A 107 32.79 -44.77 -14.72
C ASP A 107 33.45 -43.65 -15.59
N GLU A 108 34.17 -42.64 -15.05
CA GLU A 108 34.77 -42.50 -13.70
C GLU A 108 34.95 -41.02 -13.22
N MET A 109 34.86 -40.81 -11.90
CA MET A 109 35.46 -39.81 -10.98
C MET A 109 35.59 -38.27 -11.21
N SER A 110 35.14 -37.55 -10.16
CA SER A 110 35.76 -36.38 -9.49
C SER A 110 35.47 -34.92 -9.96
N PRO A 111 35.58 -33.91 -9.04
CA PRO A 111 34.44 -32.99 -8.84
C PRO A 111 34.68 -31.52 -9.22
N GLY A 112 33.68 -30.92 -9.89
CA GLY A 112 33.60 -29.48 -10.16
C GLY A 112 32.28 -28.88 -9.67
N ILE A 113 32.35 -27.75 -8.95
CA ILE A 113 31.17 -27.01 -8.44
C ILE A 113 30.44 -26.30 -9.59
N PRO A 114 29.15 -26.58 -9.86
CA PRO A 114 28.36 -25.80 -10.81
C PRO A 114 27.54 -24.75 -10.04
N SER A 115 28.00 -23.51 -10.06
CA SER A 115 27.27 -22.34 -9.54
C SER A 115 25.93 -22.17 -10.26
N GLN A 116 24.81 -22.50 -9.60
CA GLN A 116 23.47 -22.27 -10.16
C GLN A 116 23.06 -20.80 -10.13
N LYS A 117 23.65 -19.99 -11.03
CA LYS A 117 22.83 -19.00 -11.75
C LYS A 117 21.86 -19.78 -12.63
N ARG A 118 20.55 -19.62 -12.39
CA ARG A 118 19.52 -20.00 -13.36
C ARG A 118 18.95 -18.72 -13.94
N ASP A 119 19.40 -18.40 -15.14
CA ASP A 119 19.07 -17.17 -15.86
C ASP A 119 17.61 -17.14 -16.36
N LEU A 120 17.15 -15.94 -16.69
CA LEU A 120 15.82 -15.63 -17.22
C LEU A 120 15.87 -15.43 -18.74
N THR A 121 16.66 -16.25 -19.44
CA THR A 121 17.10 -15.96 -20.82
C THR A 121 16.89 -17.12 -21.79
N GLU A 122 15.64 -17.54 -21.95
CA GLU A 122 15.17 -18.12 -23.22
C GLU A 122 14.14 -17.15 -23.82
N GLN A 123 14.66 -16.10 -24.43
CA GLN A 123 13.91 -15.23 -25.34
C GLN A 123 14.09 -15.78 -26.75
N PRO A 124 13.01 -15.97 -27.55
CA PRO A 124 13.16 -16.38 -28.95
C PRO A 124 14.07 -15.41 -29.69
N GLU A 125 15.04 -15.94 -30.44
CA GLU A 125 15.94 -15.16 -31.28
C GLU A 125 15.13 -14.41 -32.34
N LEU A 126 15.00 -13.09 -32.18
CA LEU A 126 14.25 -12.24 -33.10
C LEU A 126 14.98 -12.18 -34.44
N ARG A 127 14.23 -12.31 -35.54
CA ARG A 127 14.77 -12.24 -36.91
C ARG A 127 14.12 -11.09 -37.67
N PRO A 128 14.83 -10.44 -38.61
CA PRO A 128 14.23 -9.42 -39.48
C PRO A 128 13.06 -9.99 -40.29
N PHE A 129 11.94 -9.26 -40.33
CA PHE A 129 10.80 -9.57 -41.19
C PHE A 129 11.12 -9.32 -42.67
N SER A 130 10.75 -10.24 -43.55
CA SER A 130 10.87 -10.07 -45.01
C SER A 130 9.78 -9.17 -45.62
N LYS A 131 8.70 -8.89 -44.88
CA LYS A 131 7.57 -8.03 -45.26
C LYS A 131 7.07 -7.23 -44.03
N PRO A 132 7.85 -6.25 -43.55
CA PRO A 132 7.64 -5.59 -42.26
C PRO A 132 6.30 -4.84 -42.12
N GLU A 133 5.74 -4.25 -43.17
CA GLU A 133 4.43 -3.56 -43.14
C GLU A 133 3.27 -4.55 -42.94
N LEU A 134 3.40 -5.75 -43.51
CA LEU A 134 2.46 -6.85 -43.25
C LEU A 134 2.61 -7.36 -41.82
N ALA A 135 3.84 -7.46 -41.29
CA ALA A 135 4.07 -7.84 -39.90
C ALA A 135 3.48 -6.79 -38.92
N LEU A 136 3.55 -5.49 -39.23
CA LEU A 136 2.89 -4.44 -38.45
C LEU A 136 1.35 -4.54 -38.52
N THR A 137 0.81 -4.86 -39.69
CA THR A 137 -0.64 -5.07 -39.84
C THR A 137 -1.11 -6.33 -39.10
N GLN A 138 -0.29 -7.39 -39.11
CA GLN A 138 -0.53 -8.62 -38.36
C GLN A 138 -0.43 -8.39 -36.84
N SER A 139 0.53 -7.59 -36.36
CA SER A 139 0.66 -7.30 -34.93
C SER A 139 -0.59 -6.59 -34.39
N PHE A 140 -1.13 -5.58 -35.08
CA PHE A 140 -2.40 -4.95 -34.70
C PHE A 140 -3.57 -5.96 -34.66
N LYS A 141 -3.66 -6.86 -35.64
CA LYS A 141 -4.70 -7.92 -35.65
C LYS A 141 -4.56 -8.88 -34.46
N LEU A 142 -3.34 -9.23 -34.08
CA LEU A 142 -3.03 -10.10 -32.95
C LEU A 142 -3.34 -9.41 -31.60
N LEU A 143 -2.99 -8.12 -31.46
CA LEU A 143 -3.26 -7.31 -30.26
C LEU A 143 -4.76 -7.10 -30.00
N ASN A 144 -5.57 -7.03 -31.06
CA ASN A 144 -7.02 -6.94 -31.01
C ASN A 144 -7.74 -8.26 -30.67
N SER A 145 -7.03 -9.38 -30.44
CA SER A 145 -7.65 -10.65 -30.06
C SER A 145 -7.81 -10.78 -28.55
N ASP A 146 -8.94 -11.30 -28.05
CA ASP A 146 -9.11 -11.62 -26.62
C ASP A 146 -8.13 -12.69 -26.10
N ASP A 147 -7.49 -13.43 -27.01
CA ASP A 147 -6.50 -14.44 -26.70
C ASP A 147 -5.17 -13.81 -26.29
N TRP A 148 -4.78 -14.06 -25.04
CA TRP A 148 -3.55 -13.52 -24.47
C TRP A 148 -2.28 -14.06 -25.13
N GLU A 149 -2.30 -15.27 -25.72
CA GLU A 149 -1.13 -15.83 -26.40
C GLU A 149 -0.89 -15.08 -27.72
N LYS A 150 -1.97 -14.78 -28.46
CA LYS A 150 -1.94 -13.92 -29.64
C LYS A 150 -1.49 -12.50 -29.30
N LYS A 151 -1.93 -11.92 -28.18
CA LYS A 151 -1.40 -10.63 -27.71
C LYS A 151 0.10 -10.66 -27.47
N ILE A 152 0.65 -11.72 -26.85
CA ILE A 152 2.11 -11.90 -26.69
C ILE A 152 2.81 -12.01 -28.05
N GLU A 153 2.26 -12.77 -29.00
CA GLU A 153 2.77 -12.87 -30.38
C GLU A 153 2.79 -11.50 -31.08
N GLY A 154 1.71 -10.73 -31.01
CA GLY A 154 1.62 -9.37 -31.57
C GLY A 154 2.61 -8.39 -30.94
N LEU A 155 2.81 -8.45 -29.62
CA LEU A 155 3.86 -7.70 -28.94
C LEU A 155 5.26 -8.13 -29.39
N THR A 156 5.49 -9.42 -29.62
CA THR A 156 6.76 -9.95 -30.13
C THR A 156 7.03 -9.49 -31.57
N PHE A 157 5.99 -9.33 -32.38
CA PHE A 157 6.12 -8.74 -33.73
C PHE A 157 6.51 -7.26 -33.65
N LEU A 158 5.83 -6.45 -32.82
CA LEU A 158 6.23 -5.05 -32.58
C LEU A 158 7.67 -4.95 -32.08
N ARG A 159 8.12 -5.91 -31.26
CA ARG A 159 9.49 -5.98 -30.77
C ARG A 159 10.51 -6.20 -31.89
N GLY A 160 10.29 -7.19 -32.76
CA GLY A 160 11.14 -7.43 -33.92
C GLY A 160 11.15 -6.27 -34.94
N LEU A 161 10.02 -5.57 -35.09
CA LEU A 161 9.95 -4.34 -35.88
C LEU A 161 10.75 -3.20 -35.23
N THR A 162 10.70 -3.05 -33.90
CA THR A 162 11.47 -2.03 -33.17
C THR A 162 12.97 -2.23 -33.35
N GLN A 163 13.43 -3.48 -33.38
CA GLN A 163 14.84 -3.82 -33.51
C GLN A 163 15.39 -3.71 -34.95
N TYR A 164 14.59 -4.03 -35.96
CA TYR A 164 15.08 -4.20 -37.34
C TYR A 164 14.41 -3.31 -38.41
N HIS A 165 13.27 -2.69 -38.11
CA HIS A 165 12.37 -1.99 -39.06
C HIS A 165 11.72 -0.76 -38.40
N SER A 166 12.54 0.06 -37.74
CA SER A 166 12.11 1.19 -36.90
C SER A 166 11.46 2.34 -37.69
N ASP A 167 11.86 2.52 -38.94
CA ASP A 167 11.29 3.45 -39.92
C ASP A 167 9.79 3.20 -40.19
N ILE A 168 9.40 1.93 -40.29
CA ILE A 168 8.01 1.53 -40.53
C ILE A 168 7.14 1.79 -39.30
N LEU A 169 7.71 1.66 -38.09
CA LEU A 169 7.03 2.05 -36.86
C LEU A 169 6.86 3.57 -36.76
N LEU A 170 7.86 4.37 -37.15
CA LEU A 170 7.76 5.84 -37.14
C LEU A 170 6.58 6.34 -37.99
N ASN A 171 6.34 5.73 -39.16
CA ASN A 171 5.24 6.08 -40.05
C ASN A 171 3.83 5.85 -39.45
N ARG A 172 3.71 5.04 -38.39
CA ARG A 172 2.44 4.76 -37.68
C ARG A 172 2.59 4.82 -36.16
N LEU A 173 3.50 5.66 -35.67
CA LEU A 173 3.94 5.59 -34.28
C LEU A 173 2.82 5.81 -33.27
N HIS A 174 1.91 6.73 -33.56
CA HIS A 174 0.75 7.01 -32.72
C HIS A 174 -0.14 5.78 -32.53
N ASP A 175 -0.47 5.08 -33.61
CA ASP A 175 -1.28 3.84 -33.56
C ASP A 175 -0.59 2.74 -32.75
N VAL A 176 0.73 2.60 -32.93
CA VAL A 176 1.58 1.65 -32.19
C VAL A 176 1.57 1.99 -30.69
N CYS A 177 1.74 3.26 -30.34
CA CYS A 177 1.73 3.73 -28.96
C CYS A 177 0.35 3.56 -28.30
N LEU A 178 -0.75 3.85 -29.00
CA LEU A 178 -2.10 3.61 -28.51
C LEU A 178 -2.36 2.12 -28.22
N ALA A 179 -1.97 1.23 -29.15
CA ALA A 179 -2.10 -0.21 -28.96
C ALA A 179 -1.25 -0.72 -27.79
N LEU A 180 0.00 -0.22 -27.64
CA LEU A 180 0.86 -0.57 -26.51
C LEU A 180 0.36 -0.01 -25.18
N ILE A 181 -0.20 1.20 -25.13
CA ILE A 181 -0.80 1.77 -23.92
C ILE A 181 -1.94 0.89 -23.41
N GLN A 182 -2.75 0.35 -24.32
CA GLN A 182 -3.81 -0.60 -23.97
C GLN A 182 -3.24 -1.89 -23.35
N GLU A 183 -2.16 -2.43 -23.91
CA GLU A 183 -1.54 -3.64 -23.36
C GLU A 183 -0.71 -3.41 -22.08
N VAL A 184 -0.09 -2.24 -21.90
CA VAL A 184 0.52 -1.83 -20.62
C VAL A 184 -0.52 -1.88 -19.50
N ARG A 185 -1.76 -1.45 -19.78
CA ARG A 185 -2.90 -1.51 -18.85
C ARG A 185 -3.54 -2.90 -18.70
N ASN A 186 -3.13 -3.91 -19.48
CA ASN A 186 -3.72 -5.24 -19.44
C ASN A 186 -3.67 -5.86 -18.03
N LEU A 187 -4.80 -6.46 -17.61
CA LEU A 187 -4.96 -7.12 -16.31
C LEU A 187 -4.10 -8.39 -16.18
N ARG A 188 -3.80 -9.06 -17.29
CA ARG A 188 -2.89 -10.20 -17.32
C ARG A 188 -1.45 -9.70 -17.24
N SER A 189 -0.83 -9.89 -16.08
CA SER A 189 0.54 -9.43 -15.78
C SER A 189 1.58 -9.89 -16.80
N GLY A 190 1.45 -11.08 -17.40
CA GLY A 190 2.35 -11.53 -18.47
C GLY A 190 2.34 -10.62 -19.70
N VAL A 191 1.15 -10.28 -20.21
CA VAL A 191 0.99 -9.40 -21.39
C VAL A 191 1.48 -7.99 -21.08
N SER A 192 1.06 -7.46 -19.92
CA SER A 192 1.46 -6.13 -19.47
C SER A 192 2.96 -5.97 -19.29
N ARG A 193 3.67 -6.97 -18.71
CA ARG A 193 5.14 -6.92 -18.59
C ARG A 193 5.85 -6.91 -19.94
N VAL A 194 5.38 -7.68 -20.92
CA VAL A 194 5.95 -7.65 -22.28
C VAL A 194 5.67 -6.30 -22.95
N ALA A 195 4.46 -5.73 -22.81
CA ALA A 195 4.13 -4.42 -23.37
C ALA A 195 4.96 -3.29 -22.75
N VAL A 196 5.23 -3.32 -21.43
CA VAL A 196 6.13 -2.39 -20.75
C VAL A 196 7.57 -2.53 -21.29
N GLY A 197 8.05 -3.75 -21.52
CA GLY A 197 9.35 -4.01 -22.14
C GLY A 197 9.46 -3.44 -23.55
N VAL A 198 8.47 -3.70 -24.41
CA VAL A 198 8.43 -3.15 -25.79
C VAL A 198 8.38 -1.61 -25.77
N MET A 199 7.69 -0.99 -24.81
CA MET A 199 7.69 0.47 -24.64
C MET A 199 9.10 1.01 -24.31
N GLY A 200 9.85 0.31 -23.44
CA GLY A 200 11.25 0.65 -23.13
C GLY A 200 12.18 0.52 -24.36
N GLU A 201 11.99 -0.52 -25.16
CA GLU A 201 12.73 -0.73 -26.41
C GLU A 201 12.40 0.35 -27.46
N LEU A 202 11.15 0.81 -27.57
CA LEU A 202 10.77 1.93 -28.44
C LEU A 202 11.48 3.23 -28.06
N TYR A 203 11.54 3.59 -26.77
CA TYR A 203 12.31 4.76 -26.33
C TYR A 203 13.78 4.67 -26.72
N THR A 204 14.36 3.47 -26.61
CA THR A 204 15.78 3.21 -26.90
C THR A 204 16.08 3.28 -28.41
N ALA A 205 15.21 2.68 -29.23
CA ALA A 205 15.40 2.56 -30.67
C ALA A 205 14.97 3.82 -31.45
N LEU A 206 13.84 4.44 -31.08
CA LEU A 206 13.26 5.58 -31.80
C LEU A 206 13.69 6.94 -31.22
N GLN A 207 14.10 6.98 -29.96
CA GLN A 207 14.69 8.16 -29.31
C GLN A 207 13.79 9.41 -29.47
N LYS A 208 14.30 10.47 -30.11
CA LYS A 208 13.55 11.70 -30.41
C LYS A 208 12.28 11.48 -31.24
N GLY A 209 12.19 10.36 -31.97
CA GLY A 209 10.95 9.96 -32.67
C GLY A 209 9.77 9.77 -31.72
N MET A 210 10.03 9.39 -30.45
CA MET A 210 8.99 9.23 -29.42
C MET A 210 8.53 10.57 -28.82
N ASP A 211 9.18 11.70 -29.08
CA ASP A 211 8.99 12.95 -28.33
C ASP A 211 7.53 13.46 -28.29
N GLN A 212 6.70 13.14 -29.29
CA GLN A 212 5.28 13.52 -29.33
C GLN A 212 4.38 12.58 -28.52
N GLU A 213 4.78 11.31 -28.34
CA GLU A 213 3.98 10.28 -27.68
C GLU A 213 4.27 10.20 -26.16
N LEU A 214 5.38 10.80 -25.71
CA LEU A 214 5.88 10.69 -24.33
C LEU A 214 4.84 11.00 -23.26
N GLU A 215 3.94 11.97 -23.47
CA GLU A 215 2.90 12.28 -22.47
C GLU A 215 1.92 11.12 -22.30
N GLY A 216 1.46 10.51 -23.40
CA GLY A 216 0.56 9.37 -23.38
C GLY A 216 1.22 8.13 -22.79
N THR A 217 2.44 7.82 -23.24
CA THR A 217 3.17 6.61 -22.85
C THR A 217 3.70 6.69 -21.42
N ALA A 218 4.28 7.82 -20.99
CA ALA A 218 4.73 8.02 -19.61
C ALA A 218 3.54 7.99 -18.63
N LYS A 219 2.39 8.58 -18.99
CA LYS A 219 1.17 8.52 -18.18
C LYS A 219 0.67 7.09 -17.99
N ALA A 220 0.67 6.28 -19.04
CA ALA A 220 0.27 4.87 -18.95
C ALA A 220 1.23 4.04 -18.08
N LEU A 221 2.53 4.24 -18.24
CA LEU A 221 3.56 3.61 -17.39
C LEU A 221 3.43 4.03 -15.92
N LEU A 222 3.32 5.33 -15.64
CA LEU A 222 3.17 5.87 -14.29
C LEU A 222 1.89 5.37 -13.60
N GLN A 223 0.76 5.32 -14.31
CA GLN A 223 -0.47 4.69 -13.80
C GLN A 223 -0.23 3.22 -13.47
N LYS A 224 0.45 2.47 -14.36
CA LYS A 224 0.75 1.06 -14.13
C LYS A 224 1.66 0.84 -12.92
N ALA A 225 2.63 1.72 -12.67
CA ALA A 225 3.45 1.68 -11.46
C ALA A 225 2.61 1.81 -10.17
N GLY A 226 1.55 2.62 -10.19
CA GLY A 226 0.66 2.81 -9.05
C GLY A 226 -0.21 1.59 -8.72
N GLU A 227 -0.61 0.81 -9.72
CA GLU A 227 -1.49 -0.36 -9.58
C GLU A 227 -0.73 -1.67 -9.31
N SER A 228 0.57 -1.71 -9.60
CA SER A 228 1.32 -2.97 -9.73
C SER A 228 2.24 -3.30 -8.56
N ASN A 229 2.60 -4.59 -8.47
CA ASN A 229 3.59 -5.09 -7.51
C ASN A 229 5.03 -4.72 -7.90
N ALA A 230 5.97 -4.89 -6.97
CA ALA A 230 7.37 -4.47 -7.11
C ALA A 230 8.08 -4.98 -8.38
N PHE A 231 7.79 -6.18 -8.89
CA PHE A 231 8.44 -6.68 -10.11
C PHE A 231 8.01 -5.91 -11.36
N ILE A 232 6.71 -5.62 -11.49
CA ILE A 232 6.18 -4.84 -12.61
C ILE A 232 6.61 -3.38 -12.47
N ARG A 233 6.69 -2.85 -11.23
CA ARG A 233 7.25 -1.52 -10.99
C ARG A 233 8.71 -1.43 -11.44
N GLN A 234 9.53 -2.46 -11.18
CA GLN A 234 10.90 -2.51 -11.69
C GLN A 234 10.96 -2.50 -13.23
N ASP A 235 10.07 -3.23 -13.92
CA ASP A 235 10.00 -3.18 -15.38
C ASP A 235 9.58 -1.78 -15.89
N VAL A 236 8.66 -1.11 -15.18
CA VAL A 236 8.21 0.25 -15.50
C VAL A 236 9.30 1.29 -15.24
N ASP A 237 9.99 1.21 -14.10
CA ASP A 237 11.12 2.08 -13.77
C ASP A 237 12.22 1.93 -14.83
N ALA A 238 12.51 0.70 -15.28
CA ALA A 238 13.46 0.45 -16.37
C ALA A 238 13.02 1.06 -17.71
N ALA A 239 11.73 0.96 -18.08
CA ALA A 239 11.20 1.58 -19.29
C ALA A 239 11.23 3.13 -19.21
N LEU A 240 10.95 3.71 -18.04
CA LEU A 240 11.04 5.15 -17.82
C LEU A 240 12.49 5.63 -17.77
N ASP A 241 13.44 4.83 -17.29
CA ASP A 241 14.87 5.13 -17.39
C ASP A 241 15.35 5.12 -18.86
N SER A 242 14.87 4.19 -19.70
CA SER A 242 15.11 4.24 -21.15
C SER A 242 14.58 5.54 -21.78
N MET A 243 13.39 6.01 -21.38
CA MET A 243 12.84 7.31 -21.80
C MET A 243 13.71 8.50 -21.36
N VAL A 244 14.25 8.45 -20.14
CA VAL A 244 15.13 9.50 -19.58
C VAL A 244 16.49 9.54 -20.28
N GLN A 245 17.02 8.38 -20.67
CA GLN A 245 18.34 8.25 -21.29
C GLN A 245 18.35 8.57 -22.79
N HIS A 246 17.26 8.27 -23.51
CA HIS A 246 17.25 8.27 -24.98
C HIS A 246 16.34 9.33 -25.64
N CYS A 247 15.25 9.76 -25.00
CA CYS A 247 14.35 10.77 -25.56
C CYS A 247 14.81 12.20 -25.22
N THR A 248 14.24 13.24 -25.83
CA THR A 248 14.69 14.63 -25.58
C THR A 248 14.46 15.04 -24.11
N PRO A 249 15.50 15.40 -23.32
CA PRO A 249 15.35 15.57 -21.87
C PRO A 249 14.27 16.56 -21.42
N THR A 250 14.08 17.66 -22.15
CA THR A 250 13.01 18.64 -21.85
C THR A 250 11.62 18.15 -22.21
N ARG A 251 11.47 17.25 -23.20
CA ARG A 251 10.20 16.59 -23.54
C ARG A 251 9.85 15.54 -22.48
N SER A 252 10.80 14.67 -22.14
CA SER A 252 10.66 13.69 -21.06
C SER A 252 10.32 14.35 -19.71
N LEU A 253 10.96 15.48 -19.38
CA LEU A 253 10.68 16.22 -18.14
C LEU A 253 9.26 16.80 -18.12
N ASN A 254 8.80 17.37 -19.24
CA ASN A 254 7.43 17.88 -19.36
C ASN A 254 6.38 16.76 -19.28
N ALA A 255 6.63 15.60 -19.89
CA ALA A 255 5.74 14.45 -19.81
C ALA A 255 5.57 13.94 -18.36
N LEU A 256 6.66 13.84 -17.60
CA LEU A 256 6.63 13.46 -16.17
C LEU A 256 5.96 14.53 -15.29
N LEU A 257 6.22 15.81 -15.54
CA LEU A 257 5.58 16.94 -14.86
C LEU A 257 4.06 16.92 -15.00
N THR A 258 3.55 16.71 -16.22
CA THR A 258 2.10 16.65 -16.49
C THR A 258 1.46 15.39 -15.90
N SER A 259 2.16 14.24 -15.96
CA SER A 259 1.55 12.93 -15.71
C SER A 259 1.66 12.41 -14.28
N GLY A 260 2.71 12.79 -13.54
CA GLY A 260 3.09 12.10 -12.30
C GLY A 260 2.79 12.85 -11.00
N LEU A 261 3.19 14.12 -10.90
CA LEU A 261 3.30 14.81 -9.61
C LEU A 261 1.96 15.22 -8.97
N SER A 262 0.89 15.31 -9.76
CA SER A 262 -0.47 15.61 -9.29
C SER A 262 -1.25 14.35 -8.88
N HIS A 263 -0.68 13.16 -9.06
CA HIS A 263 -1.38 11.90 -8.88
C HIS A 263 -1.65 11.57 -7.40
N LEU A 264 -2.83 11.02 -7.08
CA LEU A 264 -3.23 10.71 -5.69
C LEU A 264 -2.37 9.62 -5.03
N ASN A 265 -1.96 8.61 -5.79
CA ASN A 265 -1.10 7.53 -5.32
C ASN A 265 0.37 8.00 -5.16
N SER A 266 0.93 7.84 -3.96
CA SER A 266 2.29 8.25 -3.60
C SER A 266 3.39 7.51 -4.37
N VAL A 267 3.18 6.25 -4.74
CA VAL A 267 4.13 5.45 -5.54
C VAL A 267 4.36 6.09 -6.90
N VAL A 268 3.29 6.62 -7.51
CA VAL A 268 3.34 7.31 -8.81
C VAL A 268 4.12 8.62 -8.69
N ARG A 269 3.87 9.41 -7.64
CA ARG A 269 4.62 10.66 -7.37
C ARG A 269 6.10 10.39 -7.10
N LYS A 270 6.42 9.31 -6.37
CA LYS A 270 7.80 8.85 -6.12
C LYS A 270 8.52 8.44 -7.41
N CYS A 271 7.88 7.62 -8.24
CA CYS A 271 8.43 7.14 -9.52
C CYS A 271 8.69 8.33 -10.46
N ALA A 272 7.69 9.19 -10.68
CA ALA A 272 7.87 10.40 -11.48
C ALA A 272 8.97 11.32 -10.93
N GLY A 273 8.97 11.57 -9.62
CA GLY A 273 10.00 12.38 -8.95
C GLY A 273 11.42 11.83 -9.10
N HIS A 274 11.59 10.50 -9.10
CA HIS A 274 12.89 9.85 -9.29
C HIS A 274 13.47 10.12 -10.68
N HIS A 275 12.70 9.81 -11.74
CA HIS A 275 13.13 10.04 -13.12
C HIS A 275 13.26 11.54 -13.45
N MET A 276 12.41 12.40 -12.86
CA MET A 276 12.56 13.85 -12.96
C MET A 276 13.87 14.36 -12.36
N ALA A 277 14.29 13.83 -11.21
CA ALA A 277 15.54 14.24 -10.58
C ALA A 277 16.74 13.88 -11.48
N ASN A 278 16.76 12.66 -12.03
CA ASN A 278 17.78 12.23 -12.98
C ASN A 278 17.81 13.15 -14.23
N LEU A 279 16.64 13.53 -14.77
CA LEU A 279 16.57 14.48 -15.89
C LEU A 279 17.04 15.89 -15.53
N MET A 280 16.70 16.40 -14.34
CA MET A 280 17.12 17.73 -13.92
C MET A 280 18.64 17.82 -13.71
N GLU A 281 19.24 16.77 -13.14
CA GLU A 281 20.69 16.61 -13.04
C GLU A 281 21.33 16.61 -14.45
N ASN A 282 20.78 15.85 -15.40
CA ASN A 282 21.24 15.81 -16.81
C ASN A 282 21.05 17.13 -17.58
N ILE A 283 20.04 17.93 -17.23
CA ILE A 283 19.74 19.22 -17.90
C ILE A 283 20.61 20.36 -17.35
N GLY A 284 21.00 20.29 -16.08
CA GLY A 284 21.81 21.29 -15.40
C GLY A 284 20.99 22.45 -14.82
N ALA A 285 21.28 22.83 -13.56
CA ALA A 285 20.56 23.88 -12.83
C ALA A 285 20.50 25.23 -13.58
N ALA A 286 21.58 25.62 -14.26
CA ALA A 286 21.64 26.86 -15.04
C ALA A 286 20.57 26.93 -16.14
N ARG A 287 20.28 25.82 -16.84
CA ARG A 287 19.24 25.81 -17.88
C ARG A 287 17.84 25.79 -17.28
N LEU A 288 17.64 25.08 -16.17
CA LEU A 288 16.37 24.99 -15.44
C LEU A 288 15.98 26.34 -14.79
N LEU A 289 16.97 27.11 -14.34
CA LEU A 289 16.84 28.41 -13.68
C LEU A 289 17.17 29.59 -14.61
N SER A 290 17.24 29.37 -15.92
CA SER A 290 17.47 30.42 -16.93
C SER A 290 16.34 31.45 -17.04
N GLY A 291 15.17 31.17 -16.45
CA GLY A 291 14.01 32.06 -16.48
C GLY A 291 13.15 31.94 -17.72
N GLY A 292 13.37 30.91 -18.55
CA GLY A 292 12.51 30.56 -19.67
C GLY A 292 11.08 30.31 -19.21
N LYS A 293 10.14 31.09 -19.74
CA LYS A 293 8.76 31.22 -19.23
C LYS A 293 8.05 29.89 -19.01
N ASP A 294 8.18 28.92 -19.91
CA ASP A 294 7.39 27.67 -19.84
C ASP A 294 8.03 26.56 -19.00
N LEU A 295 9.35 26.63 -18.78
CA LEU A 295 10.11 25.55 -18.10
C LEU A 295 10.34 25.88 -16.63
N THR A 296 10.89 27.06 -16.31
CA THR A 296 11.21 27.45 -14.93
C THR A 296 9.93 27.61 -14.09
N ASP A 297 8.88 28.18 -14.69
CA ASP A 297 7.55 28.41 -14.07
C ASP A 297 6.83 27.11 -13.69
N ARG A 298 7.03 26.02 -14.45
CA ARG A 298 6.47 24.71 -14.11
C ARG A 298 7.31 23.94 -13.11
N ILE A 299 8.65 24.05 -13.20
CA ILE A 299 9.57 23.23 -12.41
C ILE A 299 9.66 23.68 -10.95
N LEU A 300 9.80 24.98 -10.67
CA LEU A 300 9.98 25.43 -9.28
C LEU A 300 8.76 25.11 -8.39
N PRO A 301 7.51 25.41 -8.79
CA PRO A 301 6.32 24.99 -8.04
C PRO A 301 6.18 23.46 -7.92
N ALA A 302 6.57 22.70 -8.95
CA ALA A 302 6.54 21.24 -8.92
C ALA A 302 7.53 20.65 -7.91
N VAL A 303 8.79 21.11 -7.93
CA VAL A 303 9.87 20.65 -7.04
C VAL A 303 9.58 21.04 -5.59
N THR A 304 9.12 22.27 -5.35
CA THR A 304 8.81 22.74 -3.98
C THR A 304 7.61 22.02 -3.39
N LYS A 305 6.53 21.82 -4.17
CA LYS A 305 5.39 20.97 -3.79
C LYS A 305 5.82 19.55 -3.47
N LEU A 306 6.69 18.95 -4.30
CA LEU A 306 7.18 17.59 -4.07
C LEU A 306 8.11 17.54 -2.84
N ALA A 307 8.94 18.55 -2.58
CA ALA A 307 9.80 18.63 -1.39
C ALA A 307 9.02 18.75 -0.06
N GLN A 308 7.71 18.98 -0.14
CA GLN A 308 6.75 19.03 0.96
C GLN A 308 5.70 17.88 0.90
N ASP A 309 5.87 16.89 0.02
CA ASP A 309 4.90 15.79 -0.18
C ASP A 309 4.58 15.02 1.11
N SER A 310 3.37 14.49 1.24
CA SER A 310 2.98 13.68 2.40
C SER A 310 3.73 12.34 2.49
N SER A 311 4.12 11.75 1.35
CA SER A 311 4.97 10.55 1.30
C SER A 311 6.44 10.91 1.49
N GLN A 312 7.13 10.21 2.40
CA GLN A 312 8.55 10.44 2.68
C GLN A 312 9.44 10.19 1.45
N GLU A 313 9.14 9.17 0.64
CA GLU A 313 9.95 8.85 -0.55
C GLU A 313 9.78 9.88 -1.67
N ALA A 314 8.55 10.32 -1.92
CA ALA A 314 8.28 11.40 -2.88
C ALA A 314 8.94 12.70 -2.40
N ARG A 315 8.79 13.00 -1.09
CA ARG A 315 9.46 14.12 -0.42
C ARG A 315 10.97 14.07 -0.56
N TYR A 316 11.59 12.89 -0.48
CA TYR A 316 13.02 12.70 -0.68
C TYR A 316 13.45 13.10 -2.10
N GLN A 317 12.75 12.65 -3.15
CA GLN A 317 13.08 13.05 -4.53
C GLN A 317 12.89 14.57 -4.74
N GLY A 318 11.80 15.15 -4.19
CA GLY A 318 11.57 16.59 -4.21
C GLY A 318 12.70 17.37 -3.52
N ARG A 319 13.15 16.91 -2.35
CA ARG A 319 14.27 17.49 -1.62
C ARG A 319 15.61 17.33 -2.32
N ARG A 320 15.83 16.23 -3.06
CA ARG A 320 17.02 16.01 -3.90
C ARG A 320 17.11 17.06 -5.01
N MET A 321 16.01 17.25 -5.74
CA MET A 321 15.89 18.29 -6.78
C MET A 321 16.02 19.70 -6.20
N LEU A 322 15.40 19.97 -5.03
CA LEU A 322 15.46 21.27 -4.37
C LEU A 322 16.90 21.60 -3.91
N LEU A 323 17.61 20.62 -3.33
CA LEU A 323 19.01 20.77 -2.95
C LEU A 323 19.88 21.06 -4.18
N PHE A 324 19.73 20.28 -5.26
CA PHE A 324 20.46 20.48 -6.52
C PHE A 324 20.25 21.89 -7.10
N LEU A 325 18.99 22.35 -7.21
CA LEU A 325 18.69 23.71 -7.67
C LEU A 325 19.28 24.79 -6.75
N SER A 326 19.28 24.56 -5.43
CA SER A 326 19.76 25.54 -4.43
C SER A 326 21.27 25.80 -4.45
N LEU A 327 22.05 25.03 -5.23
CA LEU A 327 23.48 25.25 -5.43
C LEU A 327 23.77 26.32 -6.50
N HIS A 328 22.77 26.74 -7.28
CA HIS A 328 22.91 27.75 -8.32
C HIS A 328 22.73 29.18 -7.77
N SER A 329 23.50 30.14 -8.29
CA SER A 329 23.47 31.56 -7.87
C SER A 329 22.10 32.21 -8.05
N ASP A 330 21.45 31.99 -9.18
CA ASP A 330 20.11 32.56 -9.47
C ASP A 330 18.95 31.87 -8.71
N PHE A 331 19.22 30.87 -7.86
CA PHE A 331 18.16 30.10 -7.21
C PHE A 331 17.20 30.97 -6.39
N ASP A 332 17.71 31.80 -5.48
CA ASP A 332 16.86 32.64 -4.62
C ASP A 332 16.03 33.65 -5.42
N LYS A 333 16.63 34.25 -6.46
CA LYS A 333 15.96 35.17 -7.40
C LYS A 333 14.82 34.49 -8.15
N MET A 334 15.03 33.26 -8.63
CA MET A 334 13.98 32.51 -9.32
C MET A 334 12.93 31.96 -8.35
N LEU A 335 13.33 31.61 -7.12
CA LEU A 335 12.41 31.19 -6.07
C LEU A 335 11.42 32.32 -5.74
N GLU A 336 11.91 33.54 -5.49
CA GLU A 336 11.06 34.72 -5.24
C GLU A 336 10.15 35.08 -6.42
N LYS A 337 10.60 34.83 -7.65
CA LYS A 337 9.82 35.12 -8.87
C LYS A 337 8.67 34.15 -9.12
N TYR A 338 8.85 32.85 -8.82
CA TYR A 338 7.93 31.78 -9.23
C TYR A 338 7.19 31.10 -8.08
N ILE A 339 7.52 31.39 -6.82
CA ILE A 339 6.86 30.81 -5.63
C ILE A 339 6.10 31.89 -4.85
N PRO A 340 4.84 31.64 -4.42
CA PRO A 340 4.09 32.59 -3.60
C PRO A 340 4.79 32.94 -2.28
N ALA A 341 4.73 34.21 -1.88
CA ALA A 341 5.44 34.73 -0.69
C ALA A 341 5.20 33.92 0.60
N LYS A 342 3.97 33.41 0.80
CA LYS A 342 3.59 32.54 1.93
C LYS A 342 4.38 31.23 2.03
N ASP A 343 4.85 30.70 0.90
CA ASP A 343 5.50 29.40 0.81
C ASP A 343 7.04 29.54 0.83
N LEU A 344 7.58 30.74 0.56
CA LEU A 344 9.02 31.04 0.52
C LEU A 344 9.74 30.69 1.84
N ALA A 345 9.21 31.08 2.99
CA ALA A 345 9.87 30.87 4.28
C ALA A 345 10.01 29.36 4.63
N PRO A 346 8.96 28.52 4.56
CA PRO A 346 9.09 27.06 4.70
C PRO A 346 10.07 26.41 3.71
N ILE A 347 10.16 26.91 2.47
CA ILE A 347 11.08 26.39 1.47
C ILE A 347 12.53 26.80 1.79
N ARG A 348 12.76 28.04 2.22
CA ARG A 348 14.08 28.53 2.66
C ARG A 348 14.59 27.76 3.88
N ASP A 349 13.74 27.48 4.87
CA ASP A 349 14.10 26.61 6.01
C ASP A 349 14.41 25.17 5.56
N THR A 350 13.64 24.63 4.61
CA THR A 350 13.92 23.32 4.01
C THR A 350 15.28 23.32 3.30
N VAL A 351 15.60 24.35 2.50
CA VAL A 351 16.90 24.49 1.82
C VAL A 351 18.05 24.65 2.81
N PHE A 352 17.88 25.48 3.85
CA PHE A 352 18.87 25.64 4.92
C PHE A 352 19.13 24.32 5.64
N THR A 353 18.08 23.57 5.97
CA THR A 353 18.17 22.22 6.56
C THR A 353 18.90 21.24 5.64
N LEU A 354 18.62 21.27 4.32
CA LEU A 354 19.29 20.39 3.35
C LEU A 354 20.77 20.76 3.14
N LYS A 355 21.12 22.05 3.14
CA LYS A 355 22.52 22.51 3.03
C LYS A 355 23.34 22.21 4.29
N THR A 356 22.71 22.21 5.47
CA THR A 356 23.40 21.98 6.76
C THR A 356 23.45 20.52 7.20
N LYS A 357 22.39 19.74 6.96
CA LYS A 357 22.27 18.33 7.40
C LYS A 357 22.41 17.32 6.26
N GLY A 358 22.51 17.80 5.02
CA GLY A 358 22.45 16.97 3.82
C GLY A 358 21.04 16.46 3.50
N LEU A 359 20.93 15.66 2.45
CA LEU A 359 19.68 15.08 1.98
C LEU A 359 19.14 13.96 2.89
N GLY A 360 20.02 13.33 3.68
CA GLY A 360 19.74 12.10 4.42
C GLY A 360 19.77 10.85 3.53
N GLU A 361 19.47 9.68 4.10
CA GLU A 361 19.29 8.45 3.33
C GLU A 361 17.90 8.42 2.67
N MET A 362 17.81 7.80 1.49
CA MET A 362 16.52 7.56 0.85
C MET A 362 15.69 6.60 1.70
N PRO A 363 14.45 6.96 2.10
CA PRO A 363 13.56 6.03 2.79
C PRO A 363 13.42 4.76 1.94
N GLN A 364 13.83 3.62 2.51
CA GLN A 364 13.72 2.34 1.82
C GLN A 364 12.24 1.96 1.74
N ASP A 365 11.79 1.45 0.58
CA ASP A 365 10.58 0.62 0.48
C ASP A 365 10.62 -0.41 1.62
N THR A 366 9.76 -0.28 2.63
CA THR A 366 9.47 -1.40 3.54
C THR A 366 8.64 -2.39 2.74
N PRO A 367 9.17 -3.57 2.35
CA PRO A 367 8.48 -4.37 1.35
C PRO A 367 7.26 -5.03 1.97
N SER A 368 6.07 -4.58 1.59
CA SER A 368 4.88 -5.42 1.68
C SER A 368 5.18 -6.73 0.94
N ALA A 369 5.04 -7.85 1.64
CA ALA A 369 5.81 -9.05 1.35
C ALA A 369 5.46 -9.71 0.01
N ARG A 370 6.42 -9.81 -0.94
CA ARG A 370 6.52 -10.90 -1.93
C ARG A 370 7.81 -10.90 -2.78
N GLY A 371 8.88 -11.51 -2.26
CA GLY A 371 10.10 -11.84 -3.03
C GLY A 371 10.95 -10.64 -3.47
N ARG A 372 12.19 -10.80 -3.94
CA ARG A 372 12.97 -12.03 -4.25
C ARG A 372 14.38 -11.94 -3.65
N ARG A 373 15.03 -13.11 -3.67
CA ARG A 373 16.49 -13.33 -3.70
C ARG A 373 17.23 -12.19 -4.42
N SER A 374 18.23 -11.61 -3.76
CA SER A 374 19.28 -10.83 -4.41
C SER A 374 20.41 -11.74 -4.92
N HIS A 375 21.08 -11.32 -5.99
CA HIS A 375 22.45 -11.73 -6.31
C HIS A 375 23.38 -10.52 -6.09
N PRO A 376 24.70 -10.74 -5.89
CA PRO A 376 25.53 -9.79 -5.16
C PRO A 376 26.33 -8.85 -6.07
N GLY A 377 26.69 -7.67 -5.54
CA GLY A 377 27.68 -6.77 -6.16
C GLY A 377 27.94 -5.51 -5.34
N SER A 378 29.20 -5.36 -4.88
CA SER A 378 29.79 -4.17 -4.23
C SER A 378 29.20 -3.71 -2.87
N GLY A 379 30.00 -3.36 -1.84
CA GLY A 379 31.46 -3.41 -1.72
C GLY A 379 32.00 -2.38 -0.72
N THR A 380 32.36 -2.82 0.50
CA THR A 380 32.93 -1.98 1.61
C THR A 380 31.96 -0.90 2.15
N VAL A 381 31.98 -0.43 3.40
CA VAL A 381 33.12 -0.13 4.31
C VAL A 381 32.97 -0.75 5.72
N ARG A 382 34.13 -0.98 6.32
CA ARG A 382 34.43 -1.58 7.63
C ARG A 382 33.92 -0.72 8.80
N ALA A 383 33.19 -1.31 9.75
CA ALA A 383 32.93 -0.73 11.07
C ALA A 383 33.49 -1.65 12.17
N SER A 384 34.16 -1.02 13.14
CA SER A 384 34.93 -1.60 14.25
C SER A 384 34.20 -2.65 15.09
N SER A 385 34.88 -3.78 15.35
CA SER A 385 34.47 -4.78 16.33
C SER A 385 34.89 -4.36 17.75
N LEU A 386 33.96 -4.36 18.70
CA LEU A 386 34.24 -4.36 20.14
C LEU A 386 33.58 -5.58 20.78
N ASN A 387 34.23 -6.75 20.66
CA ASN A 387 33.93 -7.86 21.54
C ASN A 387 34.49 -7.55 22.92
N ARG A 388 33.66 -7.63 23.96
CA ARG A 388 34.13 -7.69 25.34
C ARG A 388 33.58 -8.96 25.98
N GLU A 389 34.45 -9.97 26.10
CA GLU A 389 34.13 -11.19 26.85
C GLU A 389 33.98 -10.86 28.35
N PRO A 390 33.03 -11.50 29.07
CA PRO A 390 32.86 -11.29 30.50
C PRO A 390 33.84 -12.18 31.30
N LEU A 391 34.86 -11.55 31.91
CA LEU A 391 35.68 -12.21 32.93
C LEU A 391 34.91 -12.34 34.26
N LYS A 392 34.95 -13.55 34.84
CA LYS A 392 34.36 -13.85 36.15
C LYS A 392 35.07 -13.07 37.26
N VAL A 393 34.31 -12.44 38.16
CA VAL A 393 34.81 -11.95 39.46
C VAL A 393 33.92 -12.48 40.59
N VAL A 394 34.55 -12.78 41.72
CA VAL A 394 34.03 -13.59 42.82
C VAL A 394 33.15 -12.78 43.78
N ASN A 395 32.13 -13.44 44.31
CA ASN A 395 31.21 -12.99 45.36
C ASN A 395 31.93 -12.54 46.66
N ARG A 396 31.65 -11.32 47.14
CA ARG A 396 31.79 -10.94 48.57
C ARG A 396 30.66 -9.97 48.99
N GLN A 397 30.41 -9.94 50.30
CA GLN A 397 29.13 -9.60 50.93
C GLN A 397 28.87 -8.09 51.13
N SER A 398 27.58 -7.80 51.34
CA SER A 398 26.99 -6.79 52.25
C SER A 398 27.30 -5.29 52.05
N GLY A 399 26.23 -4.53 51.83
CA GLY A 399 26.18 -3.06 51.97
C GLY A 399 24.83 -2.49 51.51
N GLN A 400 24.02 -1.97 52.44
CA GLN A 400 22.69 -1.42 52.13
C GLN A 400 22.79 -0.06 51.43
N TYR A 401 22.27 0.07 50.20
CA TYR A 401 21.99 1.38 49.59
C TYR A 401 20.68 1.35 48.80
N ASN A 402 19.86 2.39 49.01
CA ASN A 402 18.55 2.53 48.38
C ASN A 402 18.65 2.60 46.85
N GLY A 403 18.02 1.64 46.16
CA GLY A 403 17.86 1.67 44.71
C GLY A 403 16.87 2.75 44.27
N ARG A 404 17.35 3.99 44.09
CA ARG A 404 16.64 4.96 43.24
C ARG A 404 16.56 4.40 41.81
N PRO A 405 15.46 4.60 41.07
CA PRO A 405 15.42 4.27 39.65
C PRO A 405 16.56 4.99 38.93
N GLN A 406 17.38 4.25 38.21
CA GLN A 406 18.48 4.81 37.44
C GLN A 406 17.87 5.64 36.30
N ALA A 407 17.92 6.97 36.44
CA ALA A 407 17.40 7.89 35.45
C ALA A 407 18.30 7.88 34.21
N HIS A 408 17.99 7.00 33.25
CA HIS A 408 18.65 6.99 31.94
C HIS A 408 18.55 8.38 31.30
N SER A 409 19.65 8.89 30.76
CA SER A 409 19.63 10.17 30.07
C SER A 409 18.74 10.10 28.84
N ILE A 410 18.14 11.23 28.45
CA ILE A 410 17.40 11.35 27.19
C ILE A 410 18.32 10.97 26.00
N ALA A 411 19.62 11.27 26.10
CA ALA A 411 20.62 10.85 25.13
C ALA A 411 20.77 9.32 25.06
N ASP A 412 20.92 8.65 26.21
CA ASP A 412 21.06 7.19 26.31
C ASP A 412 19.85 6.49 25.69
N LYS A 413 18.64 7.01 25.97
CA LYS A 413 17.38 6.50 25.42
C LYS A 413 17.32 6.63 23.89
N ILE A 414 17.71 7.79 23.34
CA ILE A 414 17.72 8.02 21.90
C ILE A 414 18.73 7.10 21.22
N GLU A 415 19.92 6.94 21.79
CA GLU A 415 20.97 6.09 21.23
C GLU A 415 20.61 4.59 21.34
N TYR A 416 20.01 4.14 22.45
CA TYR A 416 19.46 2.79 22.61
C TYR A 416 18.42 2.47 21.52
N ILE A 417 17.43 3.35 21.33
CA ILE A 417 16.41 3.18 20.28
C ILE A 417 17.09 3.10 18.90
N LYS A 418 18.00 4.03 18.60
CA LYS A 418 18.72 4.08 17.32
C LYS A 418 19.52 2.81 17.05
N GLN A 419 20.26 2.29 18.04
CA GLN A 419 21.05 1.06 17.90
C GLN A 419 20.17 -0.17 17.71
N LEU A 420 19.15 -0.35 18.56
CA LEU A 420 18.27 -1.52 18.48
C LEU A 420 17.42 -1.52 17.19
N THR A 421 16.86 -0.37 16.81
CA THR A 421 16.12 -0.21 15.55
C THR A 421 17.03 -0.41 14.33
N ALA A 422 18.31 -0.02 14.39
CA ALA A 422 19.28 -0.28 13.32
C ALA A 422 19.62 -1.79 13.17
N LEU A 423 19.79 -2.52 14.28
CA LEU A 423 19.97 -3.99 14.25
C LEU A 423 18.73 -4.68 13.68
N LEU A 424 17.55 -4.39 14.23
CA LEU A 424 16.28 -4.93 13.74
C LEU A 424 16.02 -4.57 12.27
N GLY A 425 16.37 -3.35 11.85
CA GLY A 425 16.23 -2.85 10.48
C GLY A 425 17.35 -3.24 9.51
N SER A 426 18.37 -3.97 9.96
CA SER A 426 19.56 -4.27 9.15
C SER A 426 19.23 -5.05 7.87
N LYS A 427 20.03 -4.84 6.81
CA LYS A 427 19.92 -5.58 5.55
C LYS A 427 20.32 -7.05 5.70
N ASP A 428 21.29 -7.38 6.58
CA ASP A 428 21.63 -8.77 6.90
C ASP A 428 20.63 -9.37 7.90
N PHE A 429 20.05 -10.52 7.53
CA PHE A 429 19.11 -11.26 8.37
C PHE A 429 19.74 -11.78 9.67
N ARG A 430 21.07 -11.93 9.72
CA ARG A 430 21.80 -12.33 10.94
C ARG A 430 21.83 -11.20 11.96
N GLU A 431 22.09 -9.97 11.51
CA GLU A 431 22.04 -8.78 12.37
C GLU A 431 20.60 -8.50 12.85
N ARG A 432 19.58 -8.81 12.02
CA ARG A 432 18.18 -8.77 12.47
C ARG A 432 17.88 -9.80 13.57
N ILE A 433 18.44 -11.02 13.47
CA ILE A 433 18.35 -12.02 14.54
C ILE A 433 19.06 -11.52 15.80
N LYS A 434 20.28 -10.97 15.70
CA LYS A 434 20.96 -10.34 16.85
C LYS A 434 20.15 -9.19 17.47
N GLY A 435 19.42 -8.41 16.67
CA GLY A 435 18.52 -7.37 17.17
C GLY A 435 17.33 -7.96 17.95
N ILE A 436 16.85 -9.14 17.57
CA ILE A 436 15.81 -9.88 18.32
C ILE A 436 16.41 -10.46 19.60
N ASP A 437 17.62 -11.03 19.55
CA ASP A 437 18.36 -11.51 20.72
C ASP A 437 18.60 -10.38 21.73
N GLN A 438 19.08 -9.23 21.26
CA GLN A 438 19.31 -8.04 22.08
C GLN A 438 18.02 -7.56 22.74
N LEU A 439 16.91 -7.47 22.00
CA LEU A 439 15.61 -7.12 22.57
C LEU A 439 15.14 -8.12 23.65
N MET A 440 15.36 -9.43 23.47
CA MET A 440 15.05 -10.41 24.51
C MET A 440 15.91 -10.18 25.77
N VAL A 441 17.22 -10.00 25.60
CA VAL A 441 18.16 -9.72 26.71
C VAL A 441 17.77 -8.42 27.44
N ASP A 442 17.37 -7.38 26.71
CA ASP A 442 16.95 -6.10 27.31
C ASP A 442 15.58 -6.17 27.99
N CYS A 443 14.66 -7.03 27.53
CA CYS A 443 13.41 -7.30 28.25
C CYS A 443 13.64 -8.03 29.58
N GLU A 444 14.71 -8.83 29.68
CA GLU A 444 15.08 -9.57 30.89
C GLU A 444 15.91 -8.71 31.86
N HIS A 445 16.92 -8.00 31.36
CA HIS A 445 17.91 -7.31 32.18
C HIS A 445 17.71 -5.78 32.28
N ASN A 446 17.10 -5.15 31.27
CA ASN A 446 16.91 -3.70 31.17
C ASN A 446 15.44 -3.27 30.95
N PRO A 447 14.43 -3.90 31.60
CA PRO A 447 13.02 -3.74 31.22
C PRO A 447 12.54 -2.29 31.26
N ASN A 448 13.02 -1.46 32.21
CA ASN A 448 12.65 -0.04 32.28
C ASN A 448 13.05 0.75 31.02
N MET A 449 14.18 0.41 30.39
CA MET A 449 14.62 1.06 29.15
C MET A 449 13.70 0.68 27.98
N VAL A 450 13.29 -0.60 27.91
CA VAL A 450 12.29 -1.11 26.95
C VAL A 450 10.92 -0.45 27.17
N ILE A 451 10.40 -0.44 28.40
CA ILE A 451 9.10 0.14 28.77
C ILE A 451 9.05 1.62 28.41
N SER A 452 10.07 2.39 28.77
CA SER A 452 10.11 3.83 28.43
C SER A 452 10.17 4.09 26.91
N SER A 453 10.61 3.11 26.13
CA SER A 453 10.85 3.19 24.67
C SER A 453 9.89 2.30 23.88
N ILE A 454 8.78 1.88 24.48
CA ILE A 454 8.01 0.72 24.02
C ILE A 454 7.44 0.88 22.60
N PHE A 455 6.95 2.07 22.23
CA PHE A 455 6.38 2.30 20.89
C PHE A 455 7.43 2.19 19.77
N PRO A 456 8.56 2.94 19.76
CA PRO A 456 9.62 2.75 18.77
C PRO A 456 10.17 1.32 18.70
N VAL A 457 10.37 0.67 19.85
CA VAL A 457 10.92 -0.69 19.92
C VAL A 457 9.96 -1.70 19.32
N PHE A 458 8.67 -1.66 19.68
CA PHE A 458 7.69 -2.62 19.19
C PHE A 458 7.21 -2.35 17.76
N ASP A 459 7.27 -1.12 17.26
CA ASP A 459 7.05 -0.84 15.83
C ASP A 459 8.22 -1.38 14.97
N ALA A 460 9.47 -1.25 15.45
CA ALA A 460 10.64 -1.87 14.81
C ALA A 460 10.60 -3.42 14.88
N PHE A 461 10.13 -3.99 15.99
CA PHE A 461 9.99 -5.44 16.17
C PHE A 461 8.81 -6.03 15.36
N LYS A 462 7.69 -5.30 15.21
CA LYS A 462 6.58 -5.67 14.34
C LYS A 462 7.02 -5.96 12.90
N ALA A 463 7.99 -5.21 12.37
CA ALA A 463 8.54 -5.47 11.05
C ALA A 463 9.30 -6.82 10.94
N ARG A 464 9.73 -7.42 12.06
CA ARG A 464 10.26 -8.80 12.13
C ARG A 464 9.12 -9.84 12.20
N LEU A 465 8.09 -9.53 13.00
CA LEU A 465 6.87 -10.34 13.09
C LEU A 465 6.12 -10.44 11.76
N GLN A 466 6.27 -9.48 10.84
CA GLN A 466 5.67 -9.50 9.50
C GLN A 466 6.68 -9.74 8.37
N GLU A 467 7.88 -10.25 8.69
CA GLU A 467 8.99 -10.34 7.72
C GLU A 467 8.83 -11.45 6.67
N SER A 468 9.29 -11.18 5.43
CA SER A 468 9.29 -12.14 4.33
C SER A 468 10.34 -13.26 4.44
N ASN A 469 11.41 -13.07 5.23
CA ASN A 469 12.38 -14.12 5.53
C ASN A 469 11.80 -15.04 6.61
N SER A 470 11.43 -16.26 6.22
CA SER A 470 10.78 -17.24 7.11
C SER A 470 11.61 -17.62 8.33
N LYS A 471 12.95 -17.53 8.30
CA LYS A 471 13.79 -17.82 9.46
C LYS A 471 13.71 -16.70 10.49
N VAL A 472 13.85 -15.44 10.07
CA VAL A 472 13.72 -14.28 10.97
C VAL A 472 12.29 -14.18 11.49
N ASN A 473 11.30 -14.45 10.64
CA ASN A 473 9.89 -14.39 10.99
C ASN A 473 9.50 -15.44 12.05
N LEU A 474 9.90 -16.70 11.85
CA LEU A 474 9.70 -17.76 12.83
C LEU A 474 10.40 -17.41 14.15
N TYR A 475 11.66 -16.97 14.08
CA TYR A 475 12.43 -16.61 15.25
C TYR A 475 11.82 -15.43 16.03
N ALA A 476 11.26 -14.44 15.33
CA ALA A 476 10.54 -13.33 15.95
C ALA A 476 9.25 -13.78 16.66
N LEU A 477 8.49 -14.71 16.07
CA LEU A 477 7.27 -15.26 16.70
C LEU A 477 7.58 -16.13 17.93
N GLU A 478 8.67 -16.89 17.89
CA GLU A 478 9.17 -17.68 19.04
C GLU A 478 9.74 -16.76 20.14
N SER A 479 10.49 -15.73 19.76
CA SER A 479 11.04 -14.73 20.69
C SER A 479 9.95 -13.87 21.32
N LEU A 480 8.88 -13.55 20.59
CA LEU A 480 7.74 -12.80 21.12
C LEU A 480 7.08 -13.53 22.29
N GLN A 481 6.98 -14.87 22.26
CA GLN A 481 6.44 -15.62 23.39
C GLN A 481 7.25 -15.36 24.67
N LYS A 482 8.59 -15.39 24.59
CA LYS A 482 9.48 -15.06 25.71
C LYS A 482 9.32 -13.61 26.15
N ILE A 483 9.33 -12.66 25.21
CA ILE A 483 9.15 -11.23 25.48
C ILE A 483 7.81 -10.97 26.20
N VAL A 484 6.74 -11.65 25.81
CA VAL A 484 5.43 -11.56 26.51
C VAL A 484 5.52 -12.07 27.94
N THR A 485 6.19 -13.21 28.19
CA THR A 485 6.35 -13.73 29.57
C THR A 485 7.20 -12.83 30.47
N LEU A 486 8.17 -12.11 29.91
CA LEU A 486 9.03 -11.17 30.64
C LEU A 486 8.32 -9.83 30.92
N MET A 487 7.68 -9.25 29.89
CA MET A 487 7.13 -7.90 29.95
C MET A 487 5.70 -7.84 30.50
N LYS A 488 4.89 -8.90 30.32
CA LYS A 488 3.50 -9.02 30.80
C LYS A 488 2.67 -7.77 30.49
N ASP A 489 1.87 -7.28 31.43
CA ASP A 489 0.95 -6.15 31.28
C ASP A 489 1.60 -4.84 30.80
N ASN A 490 2.94 -4.69 30.85
CA ASN A 490 3.61 -3.56 30.20
C ASN A 490 3.33 -3.52 28.69
N LEU A 491 3.08 -4.68 28.06
CA LEU A 491 2.70 -4.79 26.65
C LEU A 491 1.26 -4.37 26.35
N ALA A 492 0.42 -4.09 27.36
CA ALA A 492 -0.95 -3.58 27.20
C ALA A 492 -1.01 -2.37 26.26
N GLN A 493 0.02 -1.50 26.35
CA GLN A 493 0.16 -0.29 25.53
C GLN A 493 0.35 -0.57 24.03
N VAL A 494 0.82 -1.76 23.66
CA VAL A 494 1.17 -2.14 22.28
C VAL A 494 0.37 -3.33 21.74
N ILE A 495 -0.69 -3.78 22.42
CA ILE A 495 -1.54 -4.91 21.94
C ILE A 495 -2.15 -4.65 20.55
N TYR A 496 -2.53 -3.40 20.25
CA TYR A 496 -3.06 -3.02 18.94
C TYR A 496 -1.99 -2.99 17.83
N ILE A 497 -0.69 -3.07 18.20
CA ILE A 497 0.43 -3.26 17.28
C ILE A 497 0.71 -4.77 17.12
N LEU A 498 0.77 -5.50 18.24
CA LEU A 498 1.12 -6.91 18.30
C LEU A 498 0.03 -7.84 17.73
N VAL A 499 -1.23 -7.68 18.11
CA VAL A 499 -2.31 -8.59 17.70
C VAL A 499 -2.46 -8.63 16.17
N PRO A 500 -2.58 -7.50 15.44
CA PRO A 500 -2.61 -7.53 13.97
C PRO A 500 -1.34 -8.13 13.37
N ALA A 501 -0.16 -7.85 13.95
CA ALA A 501 1.10 -8.39 13.48
C ALA A 501 1.14 -9.93 13.52
N ILE A 502 0.53 -10.56 14.53
CA ILE A 502 0.45 -12.03 14.66
C ILE A 502 -0.68 -12.62 13.79
N VAL A 503 -1.88 -12.04 13.79
CA VAL A 503 -3.06 -12.71 13.20
C VAL A 503 -3.18 -12.55 11.68
N ASP A 504 -2.72 -11.44 11.10
CA ASP A 504 -3.03 -11.10 9.70
C ASP A 504 -2.38 -12.04 8.67
N ASN A 505 -1.12 -12.42 8.90
CA ASN A 505 -0.31 -13.14 7.91
C ASN A 505 0.04 -14.58 8.30
N HIS A 506 -0.05 -14.95 9.58
CA HIS A 506 0.57 -16.19 10.09
C HIS A 506 -0.43 -17.33 10.31
N LEU A 507 -1.67 -17.03 10.71
CA LEU A 507 -2.71 -18.05 10.93
C LEU A 507 -3.24 -18.68 9.62
N ASN A 508 -3.07 -18.00 8.48
CA ASN A 508 -3.31 -18.56 7.14
C ASN A 508 -2.01 -19.06 6.45
N SER A 509 -0.89 -19.14 7.17
CA SER A 509 0.40 -19.56 6.61
C SER A 509 0.39 -21.04 6.20
N LYS A 510 1.00 -21.34 5.05
CA LYS A 510 1.27 -22.71 4.61
C LYS A 510 2.50 -23.33 5.30
N ASN A 511 3.32 -22.52 5.98
CA ASN A 511 4.44 -23.02 6.76
C ASN A 511 3.95 -23.37 8.18
N ASN A 512 3.91 -24.68 8.48
CA ASN A 512 3.38 -25.17 9.75
C ASN A 512 4.14 -24.63 10.97
N ALA A 513 5.45 -24.42 10.88
CA ALA A 513 6.23 -23.86 12.00
C ALA A 513 5.81 -22.41 12.32
N ILE A 514 5.62 -21.58 11.28
CA ILE A 514 5.14 -20.19 11.44
C ILE A 514 3.70 -20.17 11.99
N TYR A 515 2.85 -21.06 11.49
CA TYR A 515 1.48 -21.23 12.02
C TYR A 515 1.50 -21.61 13.51
N THR A 516 2.26 -22.63 13.88
CA THR A 516 2.39 -23.10 15.28
C THR A 516 2.98 -22.01 16.18
N ALA A 517 4.01 -21.29 15.74
CA ALA A 517 4.60 -20.19 16.52
C ALA A 517 3.65 -19.00 16.69
N ALA A 518 2.78 -18.71 15.72
CA ALA A 518 1.75 -17.68 15.83
C ALA A 518 0.61 -18.09 16.78
N ILE A 519 0.14 -19.34 16.73
CA ILE A 519 -0.80 -19.89 17.72
C ILE A 519 -0.17 -19.85 19.12
N GLY A 520 1.11 -20.24 19.25
CA GLY A 520 1.89 -20.11 20.47
C GLY A 520 1.89 -18.67 21.01
N ALA A 521 2.23 -17.69 20.18
CA ALA A 521 2.19 -16.28 20.56
C ALA A 521 0.80 -15.80 21.03
N ILE A 522 -0.28 -16.24 20.37
CA ILE A 522 -1.66 -15.93 20.81
C ILE A 522 -1.95 -16.55 22.18
N HIS A 523 -1.61 -17.83 22.38
CA HIS A 523 -1.77 -18.47 23.69
C HIS A 523 -0.95 -17.78 24.78
N THR A 524 0.31 -17.39 24.51
CA THR A 524 1.14 -16.69 25.49
C THR A 524 0.58 -15.31 25.84
N LEU A 525 -0.02 -14.58 24.89
CA LEU A 525 -0.73 -13.33 25.18
C LEU A 525 -1.91 -13.56 26.14
N ILE A 526 -2.78 -14.54 25.84
CA ILE A 526 -3.96 -14.89 26.66
C ILE A 526 -3.55 -15.31 28.09
N GLN A 527 -2.38 -15.94 28.25
CA GLN A 527 -1.89 -16.42 29.55
C GLN A 527 -1.13 -15.37 30.38
N ASN A 528 -0.77 -14.21 29.83
CA ASN A 528 0.13 -13.24 30.48
C ASN A 528 -0.37 -11.78 30.48
N LEU A 529 -1.58 -11.51 29.99
CA LEU A 529 -2.19 -10.18 29.91
C LEU A 529 -3.64 -10.22 30.42
N ASP A 530 -4.21 -9.09 30.87
CA ASP A 530 -5.66 -9.00 31.12
C ASP A 530 -6.46 -9.30 29.83
N ASN A 531 -7.14 -10.44 29.84
CA ASN A 531 -7.97 -10.93 28.75
C ASN A 531 -9.07 -9.93 28.31
N ALA A 532 -9.52 -9.03 29.19
CA ALA A 532 -10.45 -7.96 28.82
C ALA A 532 -9.85 -6.95 27.83
N LEU A 533 -8.52 -6.78 27.82
CA LEU A 533 -7.80 -5.94 26.86
C LEU A 533 -7.64 -6.64 25.51
N LEU A 534 -7.50 -7.96 25.49
CA LEU A 534 -7.35 -8.77 24.27
C LEU A 534 -8.67 -8.99 23.51
N LEU A 535 -9.80 -9.00 24.22
CA LEU A 535 -11.13 -9.27 23.65
C LEU A 535 -11.47 -8.33 22.48
N GLN A 536 -11.25 -7.01 22.63
CA GLN A 536 -11.56 -6.06 21.54
C GLN A 536 -10.66 -6.24 20.30
N PRO A 537 -9.31 -6.29 20.41
CA PRO A 537 -8.43 -6.64 19.29
C PRO A 537 -8.85 -7.93 18.58
N PHE A 538 -9.17 -8.99 19.31
CA PHE A 538 -9.56 -10.28 18.71
C PHE A 538 -10.90 -10.16 17.98
N CYS A 539 -11.92 -9.55 18.58
CA CYS A 539 -13.20 -9.30 17.92
C CYS A 539 -13.05 -8.47 16.65
N THR A 540 -12.32 -7.34 16.71
CA THR A 540 -12.09 -6.46 15.57
C THR A 540 -11.39 -7.20 14.42
N LYS A 541 -10.38 -8.04 14.70
CA LYS A 541 -9.70 -8.80 13.65
C LYS A 541 -10.55 -9.96 13.11
N ALA A 542 -11.32 -10.65 13.95
CA ALA A 542 -12.19 -11.75 13.53
C ALA A 542 -13.28 -11.33 12.53
N GLN A 543 -13.75 -10.06 12.59
CA GLN A 543 -14.68 -9.51 11.60
C GLN A 543 -14.14 -9.59 10.16
N PHE A 544 -12.87 -9.26 9.95
CA PHE A 544 -12.26 -9.07 8.62
C PHE A 544 -11.34 -10.23 8.16
N LEU A 545 -10.89 -11.09 9.06
CA LEU A 545 -10.14 -12.30 8.69
C LEU A 545 -10.97 -13.26 7.83
N SER A 546 -10.27 -14.13 7.09
CA SER A 546 -10.84 -15.16 6.23
C SER A 546 -10.10 -16.49 6.40
N GLY A 547 -10.69 -17.58 5.88
CA GLY A 547 -10.07 -18.91 5.93
C GLY A 547 -9.88 -19.42 7.37
N LYS A 548 -8.77 -20.12 7.60
CA LYS A 548 -8.47 -20.74 8.89
C LYS A 548 -8.25 -19.69 9.99
N ALA A 549 -7.55 -18.60 9.67
CA ALA A 549 -7.33 -17.50 10.61
C ALA A 549 -8.62 -16.93 11.24
N LYS A 550 -9.73 -16.93 10.48
CA LYS A 550 -11.02 -16.49 11.01
C LYS A 550 -11.58 -17.48 12.03
N VAL A 551 -11.50 -18.78 11.73
CA VAL A 551 -11.98 -19.88 12.58
C VAL A 551 -11.22 -19.87 13.90
N ASP A 552 -9.89 -19.98 13.84
CA ASP A 552 -9.01 -20.06 15.00
C ASP A 552 -9.23 -18.85 15.95
N LEU A 553 -9.42 -17.64 15.40
CA LEU A 553 -9.62 -16.43 16.21
C LEU A 553 -11.05 -16.33 16.78
N ILE A 554 -12.09 -16.79 16.08
CA ILE A 554 -13.45 -16.86 16.64
C ILE A 554 -13.49 -17.86 17.80
N GLU A 555 -12.81 -19.00 17.68
CA GLU A 555 -12.68 -19.97 18.78
C GLU A 555 -11.97 -19.36 19.99
N LYS A 556 -10.86 -18.62 19.79
CA LYS A 556 -10.23 -17.87 20.90
C LYS A 556 -11.16 -16.80 21.51
N VAL A 557 -12.02 -16.14 20.74
CA VAL A 557 -13.01 -15.21 21.30
C VAL A 557 -14.06 -15.95 22.13
N ALA A 558 -14.50 -17.15 21.72
CA ALA A 558 -15.42 -17.98 22.50
C ALA A 558 -14.79 -18.40 23.86
N ASP A 559 -13.52 -18.80 23.87
CA ASP A 559 -12.78 -19.09 25.10
C ASP A 559 -12.76 -17.86 26.05
N LEU A 560 -12.44 -16.68 25.51
CA LEU A 560 -12.40 -15.41 26.27
C LEU A 560 -13.79 -15.00 26.79
N VAL A 561 -14.87 -15.26 26.05
CA VAL A 561 -16.25 -15.03 26.52
C VAL A 561 -16.52 -15.84 27.78
N ILE A 562 -16.22 -17.15 27.75
CA ILE A 562 -16.46 -18.06 28.88
C ILE A 562 -15.67 -17.63 30.12
N GLU A 563 -14.42 -17.20 29.95
CA GLU A 563 -13.56 -16.77 31.06
C GLU A 563 -13.97 -15.40 31.64
N LEU A 564 -14.32 -14.44 30.78
CA LEU A 564 -14.53 -13.05 31.18
C LEU A 564 -15.96 -12.76 31.64
N TYR A 565 -16.97 -13.41 31.07
CA TYR A 565 -18.37 -13.05 31.33
C TYR A 565 -18.74 -13.11 32.82
N PRO A 566 -18.35 -14.13 33.61
CA PRO A 566 -18.67 -14.19 35.04
C PRO A 566 -18.10 -13.02 35.88
N ARG A 567 -17.12 -12.28 35.36
CA ARG A 567 -16.42 -11.19 36.08
C ARG A 567 -16.68 -9.80 35.49
N LYS A 568 -16.86 -9.71 34.17
CA LYS A 568 -16.95 -8.47 33.40
C LYS A 568 -18.06 -8.59 32.31
N PRO A 569 -19.33 -8.93 32.65
CA PRO A 569 -20.36 -9.27 31.66
C PRO A 569 -20.61 -8.15 30.65
N GLN A 570 -20.75 -6.90 31.14
CA GLN A 570 -20.93 -5.71 30.32
C GLN A 570 -19.79 -5.48 29.30
N VAL A 571 -18.55 -5.85 29.64
CA VAL A 571 -17.40 -5.76 28.73
C VAL A 571 -17.48 -6.82 27.64
N VAL A 572 -18.00 -8.01 27.97
CA VAL A 572 -18.21 -9.09 27.00
C VAL A 572 -19.38 -8.77 26.07
N GLU A 573 -20.52 -8.34 26.61
CA GLU A 573 -21.69 -7.90 25.84
C GLU A 573 -21.30 -6.80 24.83
N GLN A 574 -20.65 -5.73 25.28
CA GLN A 574 -20.25 -4.61 24.42
C GLN A 574 -19.29 -5.01 23.29
N LYS A 575 -18.43 -6.02 23.49
CA LYS A 575 -17.32 -6.34 22.58
C LYS A 575 -17.55 -7.57 21.71
N ALA A 576 -18.22 -8.59 22.23
CA ALA A 576 -18.44 -9.87 21.56
C ALA A 576 -19.76 -9.91 20.77
N LEU A 577 -20.83 -9.26 21.25
CA LEU A 577 -22.11 -9.25 20.53
C LEU A 577 -21.99 -8.60 19.13
N PRO A 578 -21.29 -7.46 18.93
CA PRO A 578 -21.09 -6.91 17.57
C PRO A 578 -20.34 -7.86 16.62
N LEU A 579 -19.45 -8.72 17.13
CA LEU A 579 -18.83 -9.77 16.32
C LEU A 579 -19.87 -10.85 15.96
N LEU A 580 -20.65 -11.34 16.94
CA LEU A 580 -21.66 -12.37 16.71
C LEU A 580 -22.67 -11.91 15.63
N TRP A 581 -23.19 -10.69 15.74
CA TRP A 581 -24.15 -10.14 14.78
C TRP A 581 -23.55 -9.98 13.37
N HIS A 582 -22.31 -9.49 13.26
CA HIS A 582 -21.59 -9.44 11.98
C HIS A 582 -21.39 -10.83 11.35
N LEU A 583 -21.03 -11.84 12.14
CA LEU A 583 -20.84 -13.22 11.67
C LEU A 583 -22.16 -13.87 11.22
N LEU A 584 -23.27 -13.61 11.93
CA LEU A 584 -24.59 -14.13 11.57
C LEU A 584 -25.13 -13.43 10.32
N GLY A 585 -25.04 -12.09 10.24
CA GLY A 585 -25.48 -11.30 9.08
C GLY A 585 -24.74 -11.66 7.78
N THR A 586 -23.42 -11.79 7.85
CA THR A 586 -22.61 -12.19 6.68
C THR A 586 -22.83 -13.65 6.23
N SER A 587 -23.47 -14.50 7.06
CA SER A 587 -23.75 -15.90 6.73
C SER A 587 -24.92 -16.12 5.76
N SER A 588 -25.69 -15.09 5.44
CA SER A 588 -26.96 -15.21 4.71
C SER A 588 -26.85 -15.19 3.18
N HIS A 589 -25.69 -14.84 2.60
CA HIS A 589 -25.52 -14.73 1.14
C HIS A 589 -24.76 -15.90 0.49
N SER A 590 -24.27 -16.88 1.26
CA SER A 590 -23.49 -18.01 0.72
C SER A 590 -24.34 -19.24 0.38
N GLY A 591 -25.24 -19.10 -0.59
CA GLY A 591 -26.13 -20.15 -1.09
C GLY A 591 -25.44 -21.23 -1.96
N THR A 592 -24.39 -21.88 -1.47
CA THR A 592 -23.79 -23.06 -2.12
C THR A 592 -23.46 -24.15 -1.10
N VAL A 593 -24.32 -25.17 -1.02
CA VAL A 593 -24.03 -26.40 -0.28
C VAL A 593 -22.96 -27.19 -1.05
N HIS A 594 -21.99 -27.76 -0.33
CA HIS A 594 -20.82 -28.53 -0.82
C HIS A 594 -19.57 -27.71 -1.22
N GLY A 595 -18.81 -27.24 -0.23
CA GLY A 595 -17.40 -26.87 -0.41
C GLY A 595 -16.85 -25.88 0.61
N ARG A 596 -16.17 -26.37 1.65
CA ARG A 596 -15.36 -25.58 2.62
C ARG A 596 -16.08 -24.52 3.50
N GLY A 597 -17.38 -24.29 3.34
CA GLY A 597 -18.15 -23.36 4.19
C GLY A 597 -18.40 -23.78 5.65
N GLY A 598 -18.08 -25.03 6.04
CA GLY A 598 -18.46 -25.57 7.36
C GLY A 598 -17.71 -25.01 8.56
N SER A 599 -16.41 -24.70 8.41
CA SER A 599 -15.53 -24.40 9.57
C SER A 599 -15.87 -23.08 10.26
N VAL A 600 -16.23 -22.03 9.50
CA VAL A 600 -16.61 -20.73 10.08
C VAL A 600 -17.97 -20.81 10.75
N ARG A 601 -18.93 -21.56 10.18
CA ARG A 601 -20.25 -21.77 10.84
C ARG A 601 -20.08 -22.48 12.18
N GLY A 602 -19.21 -23.50 12.27
CA GLY A 602 -18.89 -24.18 13.53
C GLY A 602 -18.33 -23.22 14.58
N ALA A 603 -17.31 -22.42 14.25
CA ALA A 603 -16.76 -21.45 15.18
C ALA A 603 -17.79 -20.37 15.61
N THR A 604 -18.62 -19.87 14.68
CA THR A 604 -19.74 -18.96 15.03
C THR A 604 -20.76 -19.64 15.96
N SER A 605 -21.03 -20.93 15.78
CA SER A 605 -21.87 -21.73 16.69
C SER A 605 -21.27 -21.77 18.09
N ASN A 606 -19.98 -22.06 18.21
CA ASN A 606 -19.29 -22.13 19.49
C ASN A 606 -19.29 -20.77 20.22
N LEU A 607 -19.09 -19.66 19.49
CA LEU A 607 -19.22 -18.31 20.04
C LEU A 607 -20.66 -17.99 20.48
N CYS A 608 -21.66 -18.39 19.69
CA CYS A 608 -23.07 -18.23 20.04
C CYS A 608 -23.42 -19.02 21.30
N GLN A 609 -22.94 -20.26 21.41
CA GLN A 609 -23.14 -21.11 22.58
C GLN A 609 -22.44 -20.56 23.82
N ALA A 610 -21.20 -20.07 23.69
CA ALA A 610 -20.46 -19.43 24.79
C ALA A 610 -21.21 -18.22 25.36
N LEU A 611 -21.80 -17.38 24.50
CA LEU A 611 -22.63 -16.25 24.91
C LEU A 611 -23.97 -16.72 25.50
N TYR A 612 -24.65 -17.69 24.88
CA TYR A 612 -25.94 -18.20 25.33
C TYR A 612 -25.86 -18.91 26.70
N THR A 613 -24.78 -19.66 26.97
CA THR A 613 -24.53 -20.30 28.27
C THR A 613 -24.51 -19.30 29.43
N HIS A 614 -24.17 -18.03 29.17
CA HIS A 614 -24.11 -16.98 30.20
C HIS A 614 -25.29 -15.98 30.16
N MET A 615 -25.82 -15.66 28.97
CA MET A 615 -26.93 -14.71 28.79
C MET A 615 -28.32 -15.38 28.83
N GLY A 616 -28.38 -16.69 28.59
CA GLY A 616 -29.62 -17.45 28.48
C GLY A 616 -30.60 -16.84 27.46
N PRO A 617 -31.92 -16.87 27.73
CA PRO A 617 -32.95 -16.25 26.89
C PRO A 617 -32.72 -14.75 26.62
N GLY A 618 -32.02 -14.03 27.51
CA GLY A 618 -31.69 -12.62 27.35
C GLY A 618 -30.86 -12.31 26.09
N LEU A 619 -30.12 -13.29 25.54
CA LEU A 619 -29.46 -13.13 24.24
C LEU A 619 -30.47 -12.98 23.08
N ALA A 620 -31.62 -13.66 23.15
CA ALA A 620 -32.67 -13.55 22.16
C ALA A 620 -33.47 -12.24 22.31
N GLU A 621 -33.66 -11.77 23.54
CA GLU A 621 -34.29 -10.47 23.84
C GLU A 621 -33.40 -9.29 23.40
N PHE A 622 -32.09 -9.37 23.65
CA PHE A 622 -31.12 -8.37 23.17
C PHE A 622 -31.02 -8.36 21.64
N ALA A 623 -31.19 -9.51 20.97
CA ALA A 623 -31.28 -9.57 19.53
C ALA A 623 -32.58 -8.95 18.98
N ALA A 624 -33.68 -9.00 19.74
CA ALA A 624 -34.98 -8.45 19.35
C ALA A 624 -35.08 -6.92 19.53
N SER A 625 -34.18 -6.29 20.28
CA SER A 625 -34.15 -4.84 20.52
C SER A 625 -33.27 -4.04 19.53
N GLN A 626 -32.58 -4.71 18.60
CA GLN A 626 -31.77 -4.08 17.55
C GLN A 626 -32.60 -3.68 16.31
N SER A 627 -32.11 -2.71 15.54
CA SER A 627 -32.92 -1.99 14.54
C SER A 627 -33.25 -2.77 13.25
N ALA A 628 -34.34 -2.38 12.59
CA ALA A 628 -35.04 -3.15 11.55
C ALA A 628 -34.22 -3.63 10.32
N ASN A 629 -33.08 -3.00 10.00
CA ASN A 629 -32.22 -3.47 8.90
C ASN A 629 -31.55 -4.82 9.20
N GLU A 630 -31.41 -5.18 10.48
CA GLU A 630 -30.86 -6.47 10.90
C GLU A 630 -31.94 -7.56 10.97
N VAL A 631 -33.23 -7.19 10.98
CA VAL A 631 -34.37 -8.11 11.18
C VAL A 631 -34.55 -9.10 10.02
N HIS A 632 -34.23 -8.72 8.78
CA HIS A 632 -34.26 -9.65 7.63
C HIS A 632 -33.13 -10.67 7.68
N ALA A 633 -31.93 -10.30 8.15
CA ALA A 633 -30.88 -11.25 8.46
C ALA A 633 -31.27 -12.13 9.65
N TRP A 634 -32.01 -11.57 10.62
CA TRP A 634 -32.45 -12.24 11.83
C TRP A 634 -33.55 -13.27 11.60
N MET A 635 -34.55 -13.08 10.72
CA MET A 635 -35.50 -14.18 10.42
C MET A 635 -34.78 -15.42 9.88
N ALA A 636 -33.75 -15.22 9.04
CA ALA A 636 -32.89 -16.30 8.52
C ALA A 636 -31.85 -16.80 9.53
N ALA A 637 -31.58 -16.07 10.62
CA ALA A 637 -30.67 -16.46 11.69
C ALA A 637 -31.37 -17.05 12.92
N ARG A 638 -32.62 -16.70 13.20
CA ARG A 638 -33.45 -17.20 14.33
C ARG A 638 -33.73 -18.69 14.18
N VAL A 639 -33.99 -19.14 12.94
CA VAL A 639 -34.03 -20.57 12.59
C VAL A 639 -32.66 -21.21 12.89
N LYS A 640 -31.57 -20.62 12.39
CA LYS A 640 -30.20 -21.16 12.59
C LYS A 640 -29.73 -21.18 14.04
N VAL A 641 -30.07 -20.19 14.88
CA VAL A 641 -29.67 -20.19 16.31
C VAL A 641 -30.39 -21.32 17.04
N HIS A 642 -31.65 -21.58 16.68
CA HIS A 642 -32.41 -22.73 17.18
C HIS A 642 -31.92 -24.09 16.60
N ASP A 643 -31.29 -24.10 15.42
CA ASP A 643 -30.60 -25.27 14.84
C ASP A 643 -29.17 -25.50 15.37
N LEU A 644 -28.56 -24.48 16.00
CA LEU A 644 -27.14 -24.48 16.42
C LEU A 644 -26.96 -24.62 17.94
N ILE A 645 -28.02 -24.44 18.72
CA ILE A 645 -28.09 -24.81 20.14
C ILE A 645 -28.65 -26.24 20.19
N PRO A 646 -27.92 -27.24 20.73
CA PRO A 646 -28.46 -28.59 20.87
C PRO A 646 -29.69 -28.58 21.81
N PRO A 647 -30.70 -29.44 21.57
CA PRO A 647 -31.80 -29.59 22.52
C PRO A 647 -31.24 -30.07 23.87
N PRO A 648 -31.86 -29.68 25.01
CA PRO A 648 -31.42 -30.14 26.32
C PRO A 648 -31.49 -31.67 26.38
N GLU A 649 -30.39 -32.30 26.81
CA GLU A 649 -30.41 -33.71 27.19
C GLU A 649 -31.33 -33.88 28.42
N LEU A 650 -32.26 -34.83 28.32
CA LEU A 650 -33.26 -35.20 29.34
C LEU A 650 -32.73 -36.27 30.30
#